data_AF-A0A2K8UAA0-F1
#
_entry.id   AF-A0A2K8UAA0-F1
#
_cell.length_a   1.000
_cell.length_b   1.000
_cell.length_c   1.000
_cell.angle_alpha   90.00
_cell.angle_beta   90.00
_cell.angle_gamma   90.00
#
_symmetry.space_group_name_H-M   'P 1'
#
loop_
_entity.id
_entity.type
_entity.pdbx_description
1 polymer ?
#
loop_
_entity_poly.entity_id
_entity_poly.type
_entity_poly.pdbx_seq_one_letter_code
_entity_poly.pdbx_strand_id
1 'polypeptide(L)'
;MATNNRALLIDLRDRLLACAAAVPPRAESFHRELTALLAEVEGALSWRGVLGRGQSTPRLAPRVAALAARGEALHGLFDRLARIEGQLAAAAQSLERIAAPGLREPDCIPAMLGHLGAETRRLGRQVRTDDDLMVDQRRCETTGVASARLTQALALWLSAETVLTRIRASSRTAALEAALPELGERLCRTGPTPEWQAEVKALVDPLEQLASREQPREITQTQLIIKALPRWARALGEDCDAGDALAERFTARRKDWPGEDDRTFEELFEQARALEQDLVGRAAERRRAGLADLGARCALFAQLVGADPDLDELVQDLSAETPDNPRDHEDWCEQLRDADEAFRNRVKRSETALLATFSADLGDCRTRLEALGATPRQPARDAELARLRDDFARLARTGPGADPLSLLNQVEGARGLRADLEALEAALHEDDAALAAAHADLERRRCWLAERAPGLGIVVPTMTVGNQASGAADAQLAQQERLLSGAEARFAQVGREAIEAANRRIDQLLAVLTPERIAAAGLDLAAIPAAPDEGLGRIDDTLGQVRTRLVALESLAADEEQSLTASAAQLRQVLELIPAAPLGRHDRDDREAMLRQLQQWRPDAPADPVERLTALRELIENARHIEQRIAAAARQLQARREALGERLRRFNGLFLQGYCPDLYGRVEALVHPPAQTRWPRGAEAGQLQEAERLLRLLERQAQRLAAREIGETLQVLERQARRGADPQVRALVATVQGLPLEQPPPARLRRQLAEQLRTLGLERP
;
A
#
# COMPACT_ATOMS: atom_id res chain seq x y z
N MET A 1 31.22 26.50 98.55
CA MET A 1 32.27 25.94 97.67
C MET A 1 32.56 24.45 97.89
N ALA A 2 32.44 23.89 99.10
CA ALA A 2 32.68 22.44 99.33
C ALA A 2 31.67 21.49 98.66
N THR A 3 30.42 21.92 98.42
CA THR A 3 29.38 21.12 97.76
C THR A 3 29.67 20.84 96.28
N ASN A 4 30.40 21.72 95.58
CA ASN A 4 30.66 21.58 94.15
C ASN A 4 31.78 20.57 93.84
N ASN A 5 32.80 20.48 94.71
CA ASN A 5 33.92 19.55 94.51
C ASN A 5 33.53 18.09 94.76
N ARG A 6 32.63 17.81 95.71
CA ARG A 6 32.15 16.45 95.96
C ARG A 6 31.31 15.93 94.80
N ALA A 7 30.44 16.75 94.23
CA ALA A 7 29.66 16.39 93.03
C ALA A 7 30.58 16.09 91.84
N LEU A 8 31.63 16.91 91.62
CA LEU A 8 32.62 16.66 90.57
C LEU A 8 33.42 15.36 90.79
N LEU A 9 33.83 15.04 92.02
CA LEU A 9 34.55 13.78 92.29
C LEU A 9 33.65 12.54 92.13
N ILE A 10 32.34 12.66 92.44
CA ILE A 10 31.36 11.59 92.14
C ILE A 10 31.24 11.41 90.63
N ASP A 11 31.11 12.49 89.86
CA ASP A 11 31.09 12.43 88.39
C ASP A 11 32.38 11.81 87.82
N LEU A 12 33.56 12.18 88.33
CA LEU A 12 34.82 11.56 87.90
C LEU A 12 34.88 10.05 88.24
N ARG A 13 34.40 9.63 89.41
CA ARG A 13 34.32 8.20 89.78
C ARG A 13 33.36 7.45 88.87
N ASP A 14 32.18 8.01 88.65
CA ASP A 14 31.15 7.39 87.83
C ASP A 14 31.60 7.30 86.35
N ARG A 15 32.37 8.28 85.85
CA ARG A 15 33.06 8.20 84.55
C ARG A 15 34.11 7.10 84.51
N LEU A 16 34.95 6.95 85.53
CA LEU A 16 35.93 5.86 85.59
C LEU A 16 35.25 4.48 85.63
N LEU A 17 34.15 4.34 86.37
CA LEU A 17 33.37 3.10 86.40
C LEU A 17 32.70 2.81 85.06
N ALA A 18 32.19 3.85 84.36
CA ALA A 18 31.67 3.70 83.01
C ALA A 18 32.76 3.25 82.02
N CYS A 19 33.98 3.81 82.12
CA CYS A 19 35.12 3.37 81.32
C CYS A 19 35.54 1.92 81.63
N ALA A 20 35.48 1.49 82.90
CA ALA A 20 35.78 0.12 83.30
C ALA A 20 34.80 -0.89 82.69
N ALA A 21 33.52 -0.52 82.58
CA ALA A 21 32.50 -1.34 81.93
C ALA A 21 32.66 -1.39 80.40
N ALA A 22 33.11 -0.29 79.78
CA ALA A 22 33.25 -0.20 78.33
C ALA A 22 34.51 -0.92 77.80
N VAL A 23 35.65 -0.86 78.49
CA VAL A 23 36.90 -1.44 78.00
C VAL A 23 37.05 -2.90 78.42
N PRO A 24 37.27 -3.86 77.49
CA PRO A 24 37.43 -5.27 77.82
C PRO A 24 38.57 -5.55 78.83
N PRO A 25 38.45 -6.56 79.70
CA PRO A 25 39.44 -6.88 80.73
C PRO A 25 40.82 -7.26 80.17
N ARG A 26 40.91 -7.64 78.89
CA ARG A 26 42.18 -7.91 78.19
C ARG A 26 43.08 -6.68 78.02
N ALA A 27 42.56 -5.47 78.23
CA ALA A 27 43.33 -4.23 78.25
C ALA A 27 44.11 -4.07 79.59
N GLU A 28 45.04 -4.98 79.87
CA GLU A 28 45.66 -5.12 81.20
C GLU A 28 46.35 -3.85 81.69
N SER A 29 47.01 -3.09 80.82
CA SER A 29 47.62 -1.81 81.19
C SER A 29 46.58 -0.73 81.53
N PHE A 30 45.49 -0.66 80.76
CA PHE A 30 44.40 0.28 80.99
C PHE A 30 43.69 0.01 82.33
N HIS A 31 43.31 -1.23 82.61
CA HIS A 31 42.60 -1.58 83.85
C HIS A 31 43.46 -1.42 85.10
N ARG A 32 44.78 -1.63 84.98
CA ARG A 32 45.74 -1.30 86.05
C ARG A 32 45.77 0.20 86.35
N GLU A 33 45.86 1.03 85.31
CA GLU A 33 45.85 2.50 85.44
C GLU A 33 44.51 3.02 85.97
N LEU A 34 43.39 2.45 85.50
CA LEU A 34 42.03 2.75 85.94
C LEU A 34 41.83 2.43 87.42
N THR A 35 42.27 1.24 87.86
CA THR A 35 42.12 0.82 89.26
C THR A 35 42.95 1.71 90.19
N ALA A 36 44.16 2.09 89.77
CA ALA A 36 44.99 3.04 90.52
C ALA A 36 44.31 4.42 90.61
N LEU A 37 43.79 4.94 89.49
CA LEU A 37 43.15 6.26 89.45
C LEU A 37 41.79 6.28 90.17
N LEU A 38 41.03 5.18 90.13
CA LEU A 38 39.78 5.03 90.87
C LEU A 38 40.04 5.05 92.38
N ALA A 39 41.07 4.33 92.85
CA ALA A 39 41.49 4.36 94.25
C ALA A 39 41.93 5.78 94.69
N GLU A 40 42.62 6.53 93.82
CA GLU A 40 42.96 7.95 94.07
C GLU A 40 41.70 8.82 94.21
N VAL A 41 40.68 8.65 93.35
CA VAL A 41 39.41 9.40 93.38
C VAL A 41 38.55 9.04 94.60
N GLU A 42 38.44 7.75 94.93
CA GLU A 42 37.70 7.26 96.11
C GLU A 42 38.37 7.73 97.41
N GLY A 43 39.70 7.71 97.46
CA GLY A 43 40.46 8.30 98.56
C GLY A 43 40.13 9.78 98.76
N ALA A 44 40.05 10.54 97.67
CA ALA A 44 39.68 11.96 97.68
C ALA A 44 38.20 12.22 98.07
N LEU A 45 37.29 11.26 97.85
CA LEU A 45 35.87 11.34 98.23
C LEU A 45 35.60 11.09 99.72
N SER A 46 36.55 10.46 100.44
CA SER A 46 36.40 10.17 101.87
C SER A 46 36.32 11.45 102.73
N TRP A 47 35.64 11.37 103.88
CA TRP A 47 35.29 12.53 104.72
C TRP A 47 36.51 13.37 105.18
N ARG A 48 37.71 12.77 105.25
CA ARG A 48 38.98 13.47 105.56
C ARG A 48 39.53 14.29 104.39
N GLY A 49 39.24 13.93 103.14
CA GLY A 49 39.67 14.65 101.93
C GLY A 49 38.84 15.91 101.65
N VAL A 50 37.55 15.90 102.00
CA VAL A 50 36.62 17.02 101.71
C VAL A 50 36.89 18.26 102.57
N LEU A 51 37.42 18.09 103.80
CA LEU A 51 37.75 19.18 104.72
C LEU A 51 39.20 19.69 104.59
N GLY A 52 40.09 18.95 103.91
CA GLY A 52 41.49 19.32 103.69
C GLY A 52 41.73 19.94 102.32
N ARG A 53 42.00 21.25 102.25
CA ARG A 53 42.42 22.07 101.08
C ARG A 53 41.94 21.56 99.70
N GLY A 54 40.95 22.24 99.11
CA GLY A 54 40.39 21.94 97.78
C GLY A 54 41.32 22.07 96.56
N GLN A 55 42.44 21.33 96.52
CA GLN A 55 43.43 21.32 95.42
C GLN A 55 43.52 19.99 94.63
N SER A 56 42.73 18.97 94.96
CA SER A 56 42.81 17.64 94.32
C SER A 56 42.05 17.53 92.98
N THR A 57 40.86 18.12 92.86
CA THR A 57 40.02 18.03 91.66
C THR A 57 40.67 18.51 90.35
N PRO A 58 41.37 19.68 90.28
CA PRO A 58 41.98 20.15 89.02
C PRO A 58 43.17 19.31 88.54
N ARG A 59 43.76 18.46 89.40
CA ARG A 59 44.83 17.53 89.00
C ARG A 59 44.29 16.17 88.54
N LEU A 60 43.18 15.71 89.12
CA LEU A 60 42.56 14.42 88.79
C LEU A 60 41.68 14.50 87.53
N ALA A 61 40.92 15.58 87.36
CA ALA A 61 40.04 15.77 86.21
C ALA A 61 40.72 15.58 84.84
N PRO A 62 41.89 16.17 84.53
CA PRO A 62 42.56 15.96 83.24
C PRO A 62 43.10 14.54 83.06
N ARG A 63 43.54 13.87 84.14
CA ARG A 63 44.00 12.46 84.09
C ARG A 63 42.83 11.50 83.85
N VAL A 64 41.70 11.73 84.52
CA VAL A 64 40.46 10.96 84.29
C VAL A 64 39.94 11.20 82.88
N ALA A 65 39.97 12.44 82.38
CA ALA A 65 39.57 12.75 81.00
C ALA A 65 40.49 12.09 79.96
N ALA A 66 41.82 12.12 80.17
CA ALA A 66 42.77 11.45 79.30
C ALA A 66 42.61 9.92 79.31
N LEU A 67 42.41 9.32 80.50
CA LEU A 67 42.15 7.89 80.61
C LEU A 67 40.79 7.53 79.98
N ALA A 68 39.76 8.35 80.17
CA ALA A 68 38.46 8.12 79.55
C ALA A 68 38.53 8.18 78.01
N ALA A 69 39.21 9.19 77.45
CA ALA A 69 39.43 9.31 76.00
C ALA A 69 40.22 8.11 75.44
N ARG A 70 41.27 7.67 76.14
CA ARG A 70 42.00 6.44 75.76
C ARG A 70 41.14 5.20 75.89
N GLY A 71 40.26 5.14 76.89
CA GLY A 71 39.30 4.06 77.09
C GLY A 71 38.30 3.95 75.94
N GLU A 72 37.72 5.07 75.50
CA GLU A 72 36.85 5.11 74.31
C GLU A 72 37.59 4.62 73.06
N ALA A 73 38.82 5.07 72.86
CA ALA A 73 39.61 4.65 71.69
C ALA A 73 40.06 3.18 71.75
N LEU A 74 40.35 2.65 72.95
CA LEU A 74 40.62 1.22 73.18
C LEU A 74 39.37 0.37 72.98
N HIS A 75 38.20 0.83 73.42
CA HIS A 75 36.93 0.18 73.14
C HIS A 75 36.72 0.05 71.63
N GLY A 76 36.89 1.13 70.88
CA GLY A 76 36.82 1.11 69.41
C GLY A 76 37.86 0.20 68.75
N LEU A 77 39.08 0.09 69.31
CA LEU A 77 40.09 -0.86 68.85
C LEU A 77 39.64 -2.31 69.08
N PHE A 78 39.10 -2.63 70.26
CA PHE A 78 38.67 -3.98 70.58
C PHE A 78 37.42 -4.42 69.82
N ASP A 79 36.51 -3.51 69.47
CA ASP A 79 35.40 -3.80 68.55
C ASP A 79 35.89 -4.16 67.15
N ARG A 80 36.99 -3.55 66.69
CA ARG A 80 37.65 -3.94 65.42
C ARG A 80 38.31 -5.31 65.57
N LEU A 81 39.03 -5.55 66.67
CA LEU A 81 39.68 -6.84 66.91
C LEU A 81 38.67 -7.99 67.00
N ALA A 82 37.51 -7.80 67.64
CA ALA A 82 36.44 -8.80 67.69
C ALA A 82 35.90 -9.14 66.28
N ARG A 83 35.79 -8.15 65.39
CA ARG A 83 35.43 -8.39 63.97
C ARG A 83 36.50 -9.19 63.24
N ILE A 84 37.78 -8.89 63.46
CA ILE A 84 38.89 -9.64 62.87
C ILE A 84 38.91 -11.09 63.38
N GLU A 85 38.72 -11.30 64.68
CA GLU A 85 38.59 -12.64 65.28
C GLU A 85 37.44 -13.43 64.65
N GLY A 86 36.28 -12.78 64.43
CA GLY A 86 35.16 -13.38 63.70
C GLY A 86 35.50 -13.76 62.25
N GLN A 87 36.25 -12.92 61.53
CA GLN A 87 36.72 -13.23 60.17
C GLN A 87 37.70 -14.40 60.13
N LEU A 88 38.62 -14.48 61.10
CA LEU A 88 39.58 -15.58 61.21
C LEU A 88 38.87 -16.90 61.53
N ALA A 89 37.84 -16.88 62.37
CA ALA A 89 37.00 -18.05 62.64
C ALA A 89 36.24 -18.51 61.38
N ALA A 90 35.67 -17.58 60.61
CA ALA A 90 35.01 -17.89 59.34
C ALA A 90 35.99 -18.43 58.27
N ALA A 91 37.22 -17.91 58.25
CA ALA A 91 38.27 -18.42 57.37
C ALA A 91 38.67 -19.87 57.75
N ALA A 92 38.80 -20.17 59.05
CA ALA A 92 39.05 -21.54 59.52
C ALA A 92 37.92 -22.52 59.10
N GLN A 93 36.66 -22.12 59.26
CA GLN A 93 35.51 -22.93 58.81
C GLN A 93 35.48 -23.13 57.29
N SER A 94 35.89 -22.10 56.52
CA SER A 94 35.97 -22.21 55.06
C SER A 94 37.06 -23.22 54.65
N LEU A 95 38.19 -23.23 55.35
CA LEU A 95 39.29 -24.18 55.11
C LEU A 95 38.85 -25.64 55.34
N GLU A 96 38.03 -25.91 56.35
CA GLU A 96 37.47 -27.24 56.62
C GLU A 96 36.58 -27.78 55.49
N ARG A 97 36.08 -26.92 54.60
CA ARG A 97 35.25 -27.29 53.45
C ARG A 97 36.02 -27.50 52.15
N ILE A 98 37.25 -27.00 52.06
CA ILE A 98 38.08 -27.03 50.83
C ILE A 98 38.66 -28.43 50.60
N ALA A 99 38.39 -29.07 49.48
CA ALA A 99 38.85 -30.44 49.22
C ALA A 99 40.37 -30.56 49.04
N ALA A 100 41.05 -29.49 48.60
CA ALA A 100 42.49 -29.47 48.35
C ALA A 100 43.34 -29.77 49.62
N PRO A 101 44.08 -30.90 49.67
CA PRO A 101 44.83 -31.30 50.87
C PRO A 101 46.02 -30.39 51.18
N GLY A 102 46.71 -29.87 50.16
CA GLY A 102 47.90 -29.01 50.34
C GLY A 102 47.61 -27.70 51.07
N LEU A 103 46.40 -27.13 50.94
CA LEU A 103 46.02 -25.91 51.66
C LEU A 103 45.75 -26.14 53.15
N ARG A 104 45.45 -27.39 53.54
CA ARG A 104 45.17 -27.80 54.93
C ARG A 104 46.41 -28.23 55.70
N GLU A 105 47.56 -28.29 55.04
CA GLU A 105 48.83 -28.61 55.70
C GLU A 105 49.14 -27.58 56.79
N PRO A 106 49.70 -28.01 57.94
CA PRO A 106 49.90 -27.14 59.09
C PRO A 106 50.75 -25.90 58.79
N ASP A 107 51.67 -26.01 57.83
CA ASP A 107 52.63 -24.95 57.46
C ASP A 107 52.08 -23.95 56.42
N CYS A 108 50.84 -24.13 55.93
CA CYS A 108 50.21 -23.23 54.95
C CYS A 108 49.15 -22.32 55.62
N ILE A 109 47.87 -22.46 55.27
CA ILE A 109 46.78 -21.58 55.76
C ILE A 109 46.61 -21.64 57.28
N PRO A 110 46.68 -22.81 57.95
CA PRO A 110 46.65 -22.89 59.41
C PRO A 110 47.73 -22.06 60.08
N ALA A 111 48.97 -22.06 59.57
CA ALA A 111 50.05 -21.23 60.08
C ALA A 111 49.75 -19.73 59.94
N MET A 112 49.18 -19.31 58.80
CA MET A 112 48.77 -17.92 58.57
C MET A 112 47.64 -17.48 59.52
N LEU A 113 46.61 -18.31 59.70
CA LEU A 113 45.52 -18.07 60.66
C LEU A 113 46.06 -17.99 62.09
N GLY A 114 46.98 -18.89 62.46
CA GLY A 114 47.65 -18.91 63.75
C GLY A 114 48.45 -17.63 64.00
N HIS A 115 49.20 -17.15 63.01
CA HIS A 115 49.97 -15.91 63.08
C HIS A 115 49.06 -14.68 63.27
N LEU A 116 48.03 -14.53 62.43
CA LEU A 116 47.08 -13.41 62.54
C LEU A 116 46.32 -13.45 63.87
N GLY A 117 45.90 -14.63 64.32
CA GLY A 117 45.24 -14.81 65.62
C GLY A 117 46.15 -14.61 66.83
N ALA A 118 47.47 -14.79 66.68
CA ALA A 118 48.43 -14.42 67.71
C ALA A 118 48.63 -12.90 67.78
N GLU A 119 48.68 -12.23 66.63
CA GLU A 119 48.79 -10.77 66.55
C GLU A 119 47.54 -10.06 67.09
N THR A 120 46.32 -10.49 66.74
CA THR A 120 45.09 -9.89 67.30
C THR A 120 45.02 -9.97 68.83
N ARG A 121 45.50 -11.07 69.42
CA ARG A 121 45.53 -11.26 70.89
C ARG A 121 46.55 -10.36 71.60
N ARG A 122 47.55 -9.83 70.89
CA ARG A 122 48.58 -8.94 71.46
C ARG A 122 48.14 -7.48 71.49
N LEU A 123 47.36 -7.04 70.49
CA LEU A 123 46.95 -5.66 70.31
C LEU A 123 46.03 -5.16 71.44
N GLY A 124 46.25 -3.92 71.90
CA GLY A 124 45.48 -3.27 72.96
C GLY A 124 45.82 -3.73 74.38
N ARG A 125 46.62 -4.79 74.56
CA ARG A 125 46.90 -5.38 75.88
C ARG A 125 47.78 -4.51 76.78
N GLN A 126 48.82 -3.90 76.21
CA GLN A 126 49.84 -3.13 76.95
C GLN A 126 49.87 -1.63 76.59
N VAL A 127 48.80 -1.09 76.00
CA VAL A 127 48.71 0.32 75.62
C VAL A 127 48.72 1.20 76.88
N ARG A 128 49.72 2.08 76.99
CA ARG A 128 49.89 3.02 78.13
C ARG A 128 49.92 4.47 77.68
N THR A 129 50.23 4.72 76.42
CA THR A 129 50.33 6.04 75.82
C THR A 129 49.48 6.10 74.56
N ASP A 130 49.24 7.31 74.07
CA ASP A 130 48.48 7.51 72.83
C ASP A 130 49.30 7.06 71.60
N ASP A 131 50.64 7.09 71.70
CA ASP A 131 51.54 6.54 70.67
C ASP A 131 51.44 5.01 70.58
N ASP A 132 51.39 4.31 71.72
CA ASP A 132 51.17 2.85 71.75
C ASP A 132 49.83 2.49 71.09
N LEU A 133 48.79 3.29 71.37
CA LEU A 133 47.47 3.12 70.79
C LEU A 133 47.50 3.34 69.27
N MET A 134 48.20 4.36 68.77
CA MET A 134 48.36 4.61 67.34
C MET A 134 49.10 3.45 66.63
N VAL A 135 50.15 2.91 67.25
CA VAL A 135 50.87 1.74 66.72
C VAL A 135 49.96 0.53 66.64
N ASP A 136 49.21 0.25 67.70
CA ASP A 136 48.28 -0.88 67.74
C ASP A 136 47.09 -0.70 66.80
N GLN A 137 46.61 0.52 66.58
CA GLN A 137 45.58 0.83 65.58
C GLN A 137 46.07 0.54 64.16
N ARG A 138 47.28 0.98 63.78
CA ARG A 138 47.87 0.68 62.45
C ARG A 138 48.11 -0.82 62.25
N ARG A 139 48.56 -1.52 63.29
CA ARG A 139 48.72 -2.97 63.25
C ARG A 139 47.38 -3.69 63.14
N CYS A 140 46.36 -3.24 63.87
CA CYS A 140 44.99 -3.76 63.76
C CYS A 140 44.43 -3.58 62.34
N GLU A 141 44.66 -2.43 61.71
CA GLU A 141 44.28 -2.20 60.31
C GLU A 141 45.00 -3.14 59.35
N THR A 142 46.31 -3.33 59.52
CA THR A 142 47.10 -4.26 58.70
C THR A 142 46.62 -5.70 58.85
N THR A 143 46.41 -6.16 60.10
CA THR A 143 45.90 -7.50 60.41
C THR A 143 44.48 -7.67 59.87
N GLY A 144 43.64 -6.64 59.93
CA GLY A 144 42.27 -6.67 59.39
C GLY A 144 42.21 -6.75 57.88
N VAL A 145 43.14 -6.09 57.17
CA VAL A 145 43.27 -6.26 55.72
C VAL A 145 43.76 -7.66 55.37
N ALA A 146 44.73 -8.20 56.12
CA ALA A 146 45.25 -9.54 55.90
C ALA A 146 44.20 -10.63 56.17
N SER A 147 43.43 -10.53 57.26
CA SER A 147 42.34 -11.46 57.56
C SER A 147 41.25 -11.42 56.49
N ALA A 148 40.81 -10.23 56.09
CA ALA A 148 39.79 -10.08 55.06
C ALA A 148 40.23 -10.68 53.71
N ARG A 149 41.49 -10.44 53.30
CA ARG A 149 42.05 -11.03 52.08
C ARG A 149 42.12 -12.55 52.13
N LEU A 150 42.48 -13.11 53.28
CA LEU A 150 42.53 -14.56 53.47
C LEU A 150 41.13 -15.18 53.42
N THR A 151 40.15 -14.61 54.13
CA THR A 151 38.76 -15.06 54.06
C THR A 151 38.22 -15.02 52.62
N GLN A 152 38.51 -13.93 51.89
CA GLN A 152 38.11 -13.80 50.49
C GLN A 152 38.79 -14.84 49.58
N ALA A 153 40.08 -15.11 49.81
CA ALA A 153 40.81 -16.09 49.03
C ALA A 153 40.24 -17.51 49.20
N LEU A 154 39.91 -17.90 50.43
CA LEU A 154 39.29 -19.20 50.71
C LEU A 154 37.87 -19.29 50.13
N ALA A 155 37.11 -18.20 50.15
CA ALA A 155 35.79 -18.15 49.51
C ALA A 155 35.89 -18.34 47.98
N LEU A 156 36.86 -17.68 47.32
CA LEU A 156 37.12 -17.86 45.89
C LEU A 156 37.55 -19.29 45.56
N TRP A 157 38.37 -19.91 46.41
CA TRP A 157 38.78 -21.29 46.24
C TRP A 157 37.59 -22.26 46.32
N LEU A 158 36.70 -22.09 47.31
CA LEU A 158 35.49 -22.89 47.44
C LEU A 158 34.55 -22.71 46.24
N SER A 159 34.44 -21.50 45.71
CA SER A 159 33.70 -21.22 44.49
C SER A 159 34.31 -21.96 43.29
N ALA A 160 35.63 -21.94 43.12
CA ALA A 160 36.32 -22.70 42.08
C ALA A 160 36.02 -24.20 42.15
N GLU A 161 36.13 -24.83 43.32
CA GLU A 161 35.80 -26.25 43.50
C GLU A 161 34.31 -26.53 43.20
N THR A 162 33.41 -25.65 43.63
CA THR A 162 31.97 -25.79 43.38
C THR A 162 31.67 -25.75 41.88
N VAL A 163 32.27 -24.81 41.15
CA VAL A 163 32.12 -24.65 39.71
C VAL A 163 32.60 -25.90 38.96
N LEU A 164 33.75 -26.46 39.34
CA LEU A 164 34.27 -27.69 38.75
C LEU A 164 33.33 -28.88 38.94
N THR A 165 32.71 -29.01 40.12
CA THR A 165 31.75 -30.09 40.35
C THR A 165 30.44 -29.95 39.55
N ARG A 166 30.03 -28.70 39.30
CA ARG A 166 28.77 -28.37 38.60
C ARG A 166 28.90 -28.44 37.08
N ILE A 167 29.99 -27.93 36.53
CA ILE A 167 30.27 -27.96 35.09
C ILE A 167 31.16 -29.17 34.81
N ARG A 168 30.55 -30.34 34.57
CA ARG A 168 31.27 -31.59 34.26
C ARG A 168 31.86 -31.64 32.83
N ALA A 169 32.00 -30.48 32.17
CA ALA A 169 32.45 -30.36 30.79
C ALA A 169 33.97 -30.19 30.72
N SER A 170 34.67 -31.31 30.46
CA SER A 170 36.14 -31.40 30.53
C SER A 170 36.90 -30.33 29.72
N SER A 171 36.37 -29.87 28.58
CA SER A 171 37.09 -28.89 27.75
C SER A 171 37.06 -27.47 28.33
N ARG A 172 36.02 -27.12 29.09
CA ARG A 172 35.83 -25.75 29.63
C ARG A 172 36.37 -25.62 31.04
N THR A 173 36.34 -26.68 31.83
CA THR A 173 36.95 -26.71 33.16
C THR A 173 38.45 -27.01 33.14
N ALA A 174 38.98 -27.56 32.04
CA ALA A 174 40.39 -27.92 31.90
C ALA A 174 41.38 -26.82 32.33
N ALA A 175 41.12 -25.56 31.94
CA ALA A 175 42.00 -24.45 32.28
C ALA A 175 42.04 -24.17 33.80
N LEU A 176 40.88 -24.24 34.47
CA LEU A 176 40.79 -24.08 35.92
C LEU A 176 41.38 -25.29 36.65
N GLU A 177 41.07 -26.51 36.21
CA GLU A 177 41.62 -27.76 36.78
C GLU A 177 43.15 -27.80 36.71
N ALA A 178 43.74 -27.34 35.60
CA ALA A 178 45.19 -27.28 35.43
C ALA A 178 45.85 -26.18 36.29
N ALA A 179 45.19 -25.04 36.47
CA ALA A 179 45.77 -23.88 37.17
C ALA A 179 45.67 -23.96 38.71
N LEU A 180 44.66 -24.65 39.26
CA LEU A 180 44.42 -24.71 40.71
C LEU A 180 45.63 -25.18 41.53
N PRO A 181 46.35 -26.26 41.18
CA PRO A 181 47.50 -26.71 41.97
C PRO A 181 48.59 -25.62 42.13
N GLU A 182 48.97 -24.97 41.03
CA GLU A 182 49.98 -23.91 41.04
C GLU A 182 49.52 -22.67 41.83
N LEU A 183 48.24 -22.32 41.72
CA LEU A 183 47.63 -21.25 42.50
C LEU A 183 47.60 -21.56 44.00
N GLY A 184 47.39 -22.83 44.37
CA GLY A 184 47.43 -23.29 45.76
C GLY A 184 48.82 -23.15 46.38
N GLU A 185 49.86 -23.60 45.67
CA GLU A 185 51.25 -23.45 46.12
C GLU A 185 51.65 -21.99 46.29
N ARG A 186 51.26 -21.12 45.34
CA ARG A 186 51.51 -19.67 45.42
C ARG A 186 50.80 -19.05 46.62
N LEU A 187 49.56 -19.45 46.89
CA LEU A 187 48.81 -18.97 48.06
C LEU A 187 49.55 -19.31 49.37
N CYS A 188 50.06 -20.53 49.51
CA CYS A 188 50.83 -20.95 50.68
C CYS A 188 52.14 -20.17 50.84
N ARG A 189 52.86 -19.92 49.75
CA ARG A 189 54.19 -19.30 49.79
C ARG A 189 54.16 -17.79 50.00
N THR A 190 53.27 -17.08 49.30
CA THR A 190 53.26 -15.62 49.27
C THR A 190 52.05 -15.00 49.97
N GLY A 191 51.06 -15.79 50.34
CA GLY A 191 49.78 -15.33 50.87
C GLY A 191 48.83 -14.77 49.79
N PRO A 192 47.62 -14.34 50.19
CA PRO A 192 46.59 -13.87 49.27
C PRO A 192 46.90 -12.45 48.77
N THR A 193 47.61 -12.36 47.65
CA THR A 193 47.90 -11.09 46.97
C THR A 193 46.72 -10.65 46.07
N PRO A 194 46.58 -9.35 45.76
CA PRO A 194 45.57 -8.88 44.82
C PRO A 194 45.69 -9.52 43.43
N GLU A 195 46.92 -9.78 42.97
CA GLU A 195 47.19 -10.44 41.69
C GLU A 195 46.67 -11.88 41.69
N TRP A 196 46.95 -12.64 42.76
CA TRP A 196 46.44 -13.99 42.92
C TRP A 196 44.90 -14.03 42.90
N GLN A 197 44.24 -13.08 43.59
CA GLN A 197 42.78 -13.02 43.61
C GLN A 197 42.19 -12.70 42.22
N ALA A 198 42.82 -11.81 41.47
CA ALA A 198 42.38 -11.45 40.13
C ALA A 198 42.52 -12.63 39.16
N GLU A 199 43.59 -13.40 39.27
CA GLU A 199 43.86 -14.58 38.44
C GLU A 199 42.84 -15.70 38.69
N VAL A 200 42.54 -16.00 39.96
CA VAL A 200 41.50 -16.98 40.31
C VAL A 200 40.13 -16.52 39.80
N LYS A 201 39.76 -15.26 40.03
CA LYS A 201 38.48 -14.71 39.54
C LYS A 201 38.35 -14.77 38.03
N ALA A 202 39.42 -14.45 37.29
CA ALA A 202 39.40 -14.50 35.83
C ALA A 202 39.10 -15.91 35.28
N LEU A 203 39.49 -16.97 36.02
CA LEU A 203 39.20 -18.35 35.67
C LEU A 203 37.81 -18.81 36.14
N VAL A 204 37.37 -18.33 37.30
CA VAL A 204 36.13 -18.79 37.96
C VAL A 204 34.89 -18.05 37.45
N ASP A 205 34.94 -16.72 37.32
CA ASP A 205 33.79 -15.88 36.98
C ASP A 205 33.10 -16.29 35.66
N PRO A 206 33.82 -16.61 34.55
CA PRO A 206 33.18 -17.05 33.31
C PRO A 206 32.45 -18.39 33.47
N LEU A 207 32.97 -19.28 34.32
CA LEU A 207 32.38 -20.58 34.57
C LEU A 207 31.19 -20.48 35.54
N GLU A 208 31.22 -19.61 36.54
CA GLU A 208 30.05 -19.32 37.38
C GLU A 208 28.88 -18.79 36.57
N GLN A 209 29.14 -17.90 35.61
CA GLN A 209 28.11 -17.40 34.69
C GLN A 209 27.46 -18.53 33.90
N LEU A 210 28.26 -19.46 33.36
CA LEU A 210 27.75 -20.65 32.65
C LEU A 210 26.97 -21.58 33.59
N ALA A 211 27.47 -21.81 34.81
CA ALA A 211 26.82 -22.67 35.78
C ALA A 211 25.46 -22.12 36.24
N SER A 212 25.32 -20.80 36.29
CA SER A 212 24.10 -20.10 36.71
C SER A 212 22.99 -20.06 35.67
N ARG A 213 23.26 -20.46 34.41
CA ARG A 213 22.24 -20.52 33.35
C ARG A 213 21.14 -21.52 33.70
N GLU A 214 19.90 -21.16 33.41
CA GLU A 214 18.76 -22.07 33.50
C GLU A 214 18.73 -23.02 32.30
N GLN A 215 18.26 -24.25 32.50
CA GLN A 215 18.14 -25.22 31.42
C GLN A 215 17.01 -24.80 30.44
N PRO A 216 17.27 -24.74 29.11
CA PRO A 216 16.24 -24.48 28.13
C PRO A 216 15.09 -25.49 28.24
N ARG A 217 13.84 -25.01 28.14
CA ARG A 217 12.62 -25.85 28.29
C ARG A 217 12.50 -26.86 27.15
N GLU A 218 13.02 -26.46 26.00
CA GLU A 218 13.07 -27.18 24.72
C GLU A 218 13.77 -28.52 24.88
N ILE A 219 14.74 -28.66 25.80
CA ILE A 219 15.42 -29.93 26.05
C ILE A 219 14.45 -31.01 26.54
N THR A 220 13.54 -30.66 27.45
CA THR A 220 12.58 -31.63 28.00
C THR A 220 11.54 -32.01 26.96
N GLN A 221 11.06 -31.03 26.20
CA GLN A 221 10.06 -31.23 25.16
C GLN A 221 10.61 -32.05 23.99
N THR A 222 11.80 -31.69 23.48
CA THR A 222 12.50 -32.42 22.42
C THR A 222 12.76 -33.87 22.83
N GLN A 223 13.11 -34.13 24.10
CA GLN A 223 13.29 -35.49 24.59
C GLN A 223 12.00 -36.33 24.54
N LEU A 224 10.84 -35.74 24.82
CA LEU A 224 9.56 -36.44 24.73
C LEU A 224 9.24 -36.81 23.29
N ILE A 225 9.41 -35.86 22.36
CA ILE A 225 9.18 -36.07 20.93
C ILE A 225 10.11 -37.15 20.38
N ILE A 226 11.42 -37.04 20.62
CA ILE A 226 12.42 -38.01 20.15
C ILE A 226 12.12 -39.43 20.64
N LYS A 227 11.56 -39.61 21.84
CA LYS A 227 11.15 -40.94 22.34
C LYS A 227 9.91 -41.49 21.63
N ALA A 228 9.06 -40.64 21.07
CA ALA A 228 7.84 -41.02 20.37
C ALA A 228 8.11 -41.34 18.88
N LEU A 229 9.07 -40.68 18.23
CA LEU A 229 9.35 -40.84 16.80
C LEU A 229 9.54 -42.31 16.34
N PRO A 230 10.34 -43.15 17.02
CA PRO A 230 10.51 -44.55 16.58
C PRO A 230 9.24 -45.38 16.70
N ARG A 231 8.31 -44.99 17.60
CA ARG A 231 7.01 -45.66 17.75
C ARG A 231 6.08 -45.26 16.61
N TRP A 232 6.05 -43.98 16.25
CA TRP A 232 5.30 -43.50 15.10
C TRP A 232 5.77 -44.15 13.79
N ALA A 233 7.09 -44.23 13.57
CA ALA A 233 7.65 -44.89 12.40
C ALA A 233 7.25 -46.38 12.34
N ARG A 234 7.34 -47.10 13.47
CA ARG A 234 6.91 -48.51 13.55
C ARG A 234 5.41 -48.68 13.27
N ALA A 235 4.56 -47.84 13.83
CA ALA A 235 3.12 -47.87 13.61
C ALA A 235 2.77 -47.70 12.12
N LEU A 236 3.54 -46.89 11.40
CA LEU A 236 3.41 -46.68 9.96
C LEU A 236 4.09 -47.79 9.12
N GLY A 237 4.93 -48.62 9.73
CA GLY A 237 5.72 -49.65 9.03
C GLY A 237 6.92 -49.08 8.27
N GLU A 238 7.48 -47.96 8.74
CA GLU A 238 8.61 -47.24 8.14
C GLU A 238 9.84 -47.26 9.08
N ASP A 239 11.04 -47.09 8.51
CA ASP A 239 12.28 -46.90 9.28
C ASP A 239 12.43 -45.43 9.72
N CYS A 240 13.06 -45.17 10.87
CA CYS A 240 13.14 -43.84 11.50
C CYS A 240 14.53 -43.19 11.40
N ASP A 241 15.23 -43.34 10.27
CA ASP A 241 16.62 -42.88 10.11
C ASP A 241 16.81 -41.39 10.48
N ALA A 242 15.85 -40.54 10.09
CA ALA A 242 15.86 -39.11 10.42
C ALA A 242 15.67 -38.84 11.92
N GLY A 243 14.86 -39.65 12.60
CA GLY A 243 14.63 -39.56 14.04
C GLY A 243 15.84 -40.03 14.84
N ASP A 244 16.48 -41.11 14.39
CA ASP A 244 17.71 -41.65 15.01
C ASP A 244 18.88 -40.66 14.89
N ALA A 245 19.08 -40.09 13.69
CA ALA A 245 20.09 -39.05 13.48
C ALA A 245 19.84 -37.80 14.35
N LEU A 246 18.58 -37.41 14.54
CA LEU A 246 18.20 -36.31 15.44
C LEU A 246 18.44 -36.66 16.92
N ALA A 247 18.16 -37.90 17.33
CA ALA A 247 18.39 -38.41 18.68
C ALA A 247 19.87 -38.39 19.05
N GLU A 248 20.74 -38.80 18.14
CA GLU A 248 22.20 -38.76 18.32
C GLU A 248 22.71 -37.33 18.51
N ARG A 249 22.30 -36.41 17.62
CA ARG A 249 22.66 -34.98 17.70
C ARG A 249 22.15 -34.34 18.99
N PHE A 250 20.91 -34.60 19.37
CA PHE A 250 20.32 -34.09 20.62
C PHE A 250 21.07 -34.61 21.85
N THR A 251 21.40 -35.90 21.90
CA THR A 251 22.13 -36.51 23.03
C THR A 251 23.53 -35.92 23.18
N ALA A 252 24.24 -35.71 22.07
CA ALA A 252 25.55 -35.07 22.08
C ALA A 252 25.48 -33.64 22.63
N ARG A 253 24.57 -32.81 22.10
CA ARG A 253 24.43 -31.39 22.50
C ARG A 253 23.91 -31.21 23.92
N ARG A 254 22.96 -32.05 24.35
CA ARG A 254 22.42 -32.02 25.71
C ARG A 254 23.50 -32.22 26.77
N LYS A 255 24.52 -33.04 26.50
CA LYS A 255 25.62 -33.30 27.45
C LYS A 255 26.38 -32.02 27.80
N ASP A 256 26.51 -31.10 26.84
CA ASP A 256 27.26 -29.84 26.97
C ASP A 256 26.36 -28.59 26.95
N TRP A 257 25.07 -28.76 27.29
CA TRP A 257 24.05 -27.72 27.13
C TRP A 257 24.35 -26.34 27.74
N PRO A 258 25.02 -26.18 28.92
CA PRO A 258 25.26 -24.85 29.49
C PRO A 258 26.11 -23.97 28.57
N GLY A 259 26.87 -24.63 27.70
CA GLY A 259 27.78 -24.01 26.77
C GLY A 259 27.28 -23.86 25.34
N GLU A 260 26.12 -24.42 25.03
CA GLU A 260 25.47 -24.27 23.74
C GLU A 260 24.65 -22.98 23.71
N ASP A 261 24.32 -22.52 22.50
CA ASP A 261 23.38 -21.41 22.32
C ASP A 261 21.95 -21.91 22.51
N ASP A 262 21.07 -21.09 23.10
CA ASP A 262 19.67 -21.44 23.34
C ASP A 262 18.96 -21.80 22.02
N ARG A 263 19.35 -21.10 20.94
CA ARG A 263 18.91 -21.37 19.56
C ARG A 263 19.19 -22.80 19.10
N THR A 264 20.25 -23.43 19.59
CA THR A 264 20.59 -24.82 19.20
C THR A 264 19.49 -25.78 19.63
N PHE A 265 18.91 -25.57 20.82
CA PHE A 265 17.84 -26.43 21.33
C PHE A 265 16.47 -26.04 20.78
N GLU A 266 16.24 -24.77 20.45
CA GLU A 266 15.06 -24.35 19.66
C GLU A 266 15.07 -25.00 18.28
N GLU A 267 16.20 -25.00 17.56
CA GLU A 267 16.31 -25.64 16.24
C GLU A 267 16.11 -27.15 16.32
N LEU A 268 16.67 -27.82 17.34
CA LEU A 268 16.45 -29.26 17.55
C LEU A 268 15.00 -29.57 17.91
N PHE A 269 14.34 -28.69 18.66
CA PHE A 269 12.93 -28.81 19.00
C PHE A 269 12.04 -28.66 17.76
N GLU A 270 12.27 -27.63 16.94
CA GLU A 270 11.52 -27.43 15.70
C GLU A 270 11.75 -28.58 14.71
N GLN A 271 12.98 -29.09 14.59
CA GLN A 271 13.28 -30.30 13.80
C GLN A 271 12.51 -31.53 14.32
N ALA A 272 12.49 -31.76 15.63
CA ALA A 272 11.77 -32.87 16.24
C ALA A 272 10.26 -32.75 16.01
N ARG A 273 9.71 -31.55 16.22
CA ARG A 273 8.29 -31.25 16.05
C ARG A 273 7.85 -31.38 14.60
N ALA A 274 8.64 -30.90 13.65
CA ALA A 274 8.36 -31.04 12.23
C ALA A 274 8.31 -32.52 11.81
N LEU A 275 9.25 -33.32 12.31
CA LEU A 275 9.27 -34.76 12.04
C LEU A 275 8.08 -35.50 12.68
N GLU A 276 7.71 -35.14 13.91
CA GLU A 276 6.51 -35.67 14.56
C GLU A 276 5.24 -35.31 13.79
N GLN A 277 5.11 -34.05 13.35
CA GLN A 277 3.97 -33.58 12.56
C GLN A 277 3.88 -34.27 11.20
N ASP A 278 5.01 -34.53 10.53
CA ASP A 278 5.04 -35.28 9.27
C ASP A 278 4.51 -36.71 9.48
N LEU A 279 5.00 -37.41 10.52
CA LEU A 279 4.54 -38.76 10.84
C LEU A 279 3.04 -38.79 11.22
N VAL A 280 2.57 -37.84 12.03
CA VAL A 280 1.15 -37.70 12.37
C VAL A 280 0.30 -37.39 11.11
N GLY A 281 0.81 -36.53 10.22
CA GLY A 281 0.17 -36.21 8.94
C GLY A 281 0.00 -37.45 8.07
N ARG A 282 1.06 -38.25 7.91
CA ARG A 282 1.00 -39.52 7.17
C ARG A 282 0.06 -40.54 7.81
N ALA A 283 0.03 -40.63 9.13
CA ALA A 283 -0.92 -41.47 9.86
C ALA A 283 -2.38 -41.07 9.55
N ALA A 284 -2.68 -39.77 9.53
CA ALA A 284 -3.99 -39.25 9.17
C ALA A 284 -4.35 -39.52 7.70
N GLU A 285 -3.39 -39.39 6.78
CA GLU A 285 -3.59 -39.73 5.35
C GLU A 285 -3.89 -41.21 5.15
N ARG A 286 -3.12 -42.09 5.80
CA ARG A 286 -3.35 -43.54 5.79
C ARG A 286 -4.72 -43.89 6.35
N ARG A 287 -5.13 -43.22 7.44
CA ARG A 287 -6.47 -43.37 7.99
C ARG A 287 -7.55 -42.98 6.99
N ARG A 288 -7.43 -41.77 6.41
CA ARG A 288 -8.39 -41.28 5.42
C ARG A 288 -8.49 -42.23 4.22
N ALA A 289 -7.35 -42.73 3.72
CA ALA A 289 -7.31 -43.68 2.62
C ALA A 289 -7.97 -45.00 2.98
N GLY A 290 -7.65 -45.58 4.15
CA GLY A 290 -8.24 -46.83 4.64
C GLY A 290 -9.75 -46.75 4.84
N LEU A 291 -10.24 -45.67 5.48
CA LEU A 291 -11.67 -45.44 5.67
C LEU A 291 -12.40 -45.18 4.36
N ALA A 292 -11.80 -44.42 3.43
CA ALA A 292 -12.40 -44.17 2.13
C ALA A 292 -12.51 -45.45 1.31
N ASP A 293 -11.47 -46.28 1.29
CA ASP A 293 -11.44 -47.54 0.56
C ASP A 293 -12.42 -48.57 1.16
N LEU A 294 -12.42 -48.75 2.48
CA LEU A 294 -13.40 -49.62 3.15
C LEU A 294 -14.82 -49.09 2.98
N GLY A 295 -15.06 -47.80 3.25
CA GLY A 295 -16.37 -47.17 3.11
C GLY A 295 -16.95 -47.25 1.69
N ALA A 296 -16.12 -47.05 0.66
CA ALA A 296 -16.54 -47.20 -0.74
C ALA A 296 -16.97 -48.64 -1.06
N ARG A 297 -16.18 -49.63 -0.60
CA ARG A 297 -16.50 -51.06 -0.79
C ARG A 297 -17.76 -51.46 -0.02
N CYS A 298 -17.95 -50.96 1.21
CA CYS A 298 -19.17 -51.18 1.99
C CYS A 298 -20.40 -50.56 1.31
N ALA A 299 -20.30 -49.32 0.83
CA ALA A 299 -21.39 -48.64 0.13
C ALA A 299 -21.78 -49.37 -1.16
N LEU A 300 -20.80 -49.83 -1.95
CA LEU A 300 -21.03 -50.65 -3.14
C LEU A 300 -21.74 -51.95 -2.76
N PHE A 301 -21.25 -52.66 -1.75
CA PHE A 301 -21.88 -53.88 -1.27
C PHE A 301 -23.32 -53.66 -0.79
N ALA A 302 -23.57 -52.58 -0.04
CA ALA A 302 -24.90 -52.22 0.46
C ALA A 302 -25.89 -51.93 -0.68
N GLN A 303 -25.45 -51.29 -1.76
CA GLN A 303 -26.28 -51.07 -2.96
C GLN A 303 -26.61 -52.37 -3.71
N LEU A 304 -25.77 -53.39 -3.61
CA LEU A 304 -25.88 -54.62 -4.39
C LEU A 304 -26.63 -55.74 -3.66
N VAL A 305 -26.44 -55.84 -2.35
CA VAL A 305 -26.98 -56.94 -1.53
C VAL A 305 -27.85 -56.42 -0.37
N GLY A 306 -27.71 -55.15 0.00
CA GLY A 306 -28.38 -54.53 1.14
C GLY A 306 -27.39 -54.16 2.25
N ALA A 307 -27.76 -53.14 3.05
CA ALA A 307 -26.95 -52.65 4.17
C ALA A 307 -26.70 -53.74 5.22
N ASP A 308 -25.55 -53.66 5.89
CA ASP A 308 -25.17 -54.54 6.98
C ASP A 308 -24.91 -53.69 8.24
N PRO A 309 -25.85 -53.67 9.20
CA PRO A 309 -25.75 -52.76 10.34
C PRO A 309 -24.51 -53.03 11.21
N ASP A 310 -24.06 -54.28 11.30
CA ASP A 310 -22.89 -54.65 12.10
C ASP A 310 -21.59 -54.12 11.45
N LEU A 311 -21.53 -54.14 10.11
CA LEU A 311 -20.41 -53.60 9.35
C LEU A 311 -20.43 -52.07 9.31
N ASP A 312 -21.61 -51.48 9.18
CA ASP A 312 -21.80 -50.03 9.20
C ASP A 312 -21.44 -49.43 10.57
N GLU A 313 -21.80 -50.10 11.67
CA GLU A 313 -21.39 -49.73 13.04
C GLU A 313 -19.87 -49.80 13.20
N LEU A 314 -19.22 -50.89 12.74
CA LEU A 314 -17.75 -51.01 12.76
C LEU A 314 -17.04 -49.89 11.98
N VAL A 315 -17.53 -49.53 10.80
CA VAL A 315 -16.97 -48.43 9.99
C VAL A 315 -17.22 -47.07 10.65
N GLN A 316 -18.37 -46.90 11.30
CA GLN A 316 -18.72 -45.68 12.03
C GLN A 316 -17.83 -45.51 13.27
N ASP A 317 -17.59 -46.57 14.04
CA ASP A 317 -16.71 -46.57 15.20
C ASP A 317 -15.26 -46.27 14.79
N LEU A 318 -14.75 -46.96 13.76
CA LEU A 318 -13.43 -46.68 13.15
C LEU A 318 -13.29 -45.23 12.64
N SER A 319 -14.39 -44.63 12.19
CA SER A 319 -14.41 -43.24 11.73
C SER A 319 -14.42 -42.25 12.89
N ALA A 320 -15.05 -42.61 14.01
CA ALA A 320 -15.12 -41.78 15.21
C ALA A 320 -13.81 -41.73 15.99
N GLU A 321 -13.00 -42.79 15.94
CA GLU A 321 -11.69 -42.83 16.58
C GLU A 321 -10.67 -41.89 15.91
N THR A 322 -10.05 -41.03 16.72
CA THR A 322 -8.92 -40.15 16.33
C THR A 322 -7.69 -40.51 17.13
N PRO A 323 -6.76 -41.28 16.55
CA PRO A 323 -5.50 -41.61 17.21
C PRO A 323 -4.62 -40.39 17.41
N ASP A 324 -4.43 -39.96 18.65
CA ASP A 324 -3.59 -38.80 19.00
C ASP A 324 -2.16 -39.21 19.38
N ASN A 325 -1.89 -40.52 19.46
CA ASN A 325 -0.60 -41.07 19.83
C ASN A 325 -0.31 -42.38 19.04
N PRO A 326 0.96 -42.84 18.98
CA PRO A 326 1.32 -43.94 18.10
C PRO A 326 0.69 -45.28 18.50
N ARG A 327 0.38 -45.49 19.79
CA ARG A 327 -0.28 -46.71 20.26
C ARG A 327 -1.72 -46.76 19.77
N ASP A 328 -2.45 -45.67 19.93
CA ASP A 328 -3.83 -45.57 19.45
C ASP A 328 -3.88 -45.77 17.92
N HIS A 329 -2.83 -45.36 17.19
CA HIS A 329 -2.78 -45.56 15.74
C HIS A 329 -2.51 -47.02 15.35
N GLU A 330 -1.67 -47.73 16.11
CA GLU A 330 -1.48 -49.17 15.97
C GLU A 330 -2.80 -49.92 16.22
N ASP A 331 -3.48 -49.61 17.34
CA ASP A 331 -4.78 -50.20 17.70
C ASP A 331 -5.82 -49.93 16.60
N TRP A 332 -5.90 -48.70 16.09
CA TRP A 332 -6.78 -48.33 14.98
C TRP A 332 -6.46 -49.11 13.68
N CYS A 333 -5.18 -49.31 13.36
CA CYS A 333 -4.80 -50.11 12.20
C CYS A 333 -5.17 -51.60 12.34
N GLU A 334 -5.16 -52.15 13.56
CA GLU A 334 -5.63 -53.51 13.83
C GLU A 334 -7.15 -53.60 13.63
N GLN A 335 -7.90 -52.67 14.21
CA GLN A 335 -9.35 -52.59 14.02
C GLN A 335 -9.74 -52.45 12.54
N LEU A 336 -8.99 -51.67 11.75
CA LEU A 336 -9.23 -51.56 10.30
C LEU A 336 -9.05 -52.91 9.59
N ARG A 337 -8.03 -53.69 9.97
CA ARG A 337 -7.81 -55.04 9.40
C ARG A 337 -8.94 -55.99 9.77
N ASP A 338 -9.43 -55.91 11.01
CA ASP A 338 -10.55 -56.73 11.48
C ASP A 338 -11.85 -56.37 10.72
N ALA A 339 -12.10 -55.08 10.50
CA ALA A 339 -13.23 -54.61 9.70
C ALA A 339 -13.11 -55.02 8.22
N ASP A 340 -11.91 -54.97 7.64
CA ASP A 340 -11.60 -55.50 6.32
C ASP A 340 -11.90 -57.01 6.22
N GLU A 341 -11.49 -57.78 7.23
CA GLU A 341 -11.76 -59.22 7.28
C GLU A 341 -13.26 -59.52 7.44
N ALA A 342 -13.95 -58.77 8.30
CA ALA A 342 -15.40 -58.85 8.46
C ALA A 342 -16.13 -58.57 7.14
N PHE A 343 -15.74 -57.50 6.42
CA PHE A 343 -16.26 -57.19 5.09
C PHE A 343 -16.04 -58.34 4.11
N ARG A 344 -14.82 -58.87 4.00
CA ARG A 344 -14.51 -59.99 3.08
C ARG A 344 -15.33 -61.23 3.41
N ASN A 345 -15.49 -61.56 4.69
CA ASN A 345 -16.32 -62.68 5.13
C ASN A 345 -17.80 -62.47 4.79
N ARG A 346 -18.28 -61.23 4.88
CA ARG A 346 -19.64 -60.87 4.51
C ARG A 346 -19.88 -60.99 3.01
N VAL A 347 -18.96 -60.46 2.19
CA VAL A 347 -19.02 -60.60 0.72
C VAL A 347 -19.07 -62.07 0.31
N LYS A 348 -18.23 -62.93 0.92
CA LYS A 348 -18.25 -64.38 0.68
C LYS A 348 -19.60 -65.03 1.00
N ARG A 349 -20.25 -64.65 2.10
CA ARG A 349 -21.59 -65.18 2.46
C ARG A 349 -22.69 -64.76 1.49
N SER A 350 -22.48 -63.68 0.74
CA SER A 350 -23.44 -63.10 -0.20
C SER A 350 -23.10 -63.38 -1.67
N GLU A 351 -22.17 -64.30 -1.94
CA GLU A 351 -21.72 -64.66 -3.29
C GLU A 351 -22.88 -65.00 -4.23
N THR A 352 -23.87 -65.77 -3.76
CA THR A 352 -25.03 -66.18 -4.56
C THR A 352 -25.91 -65.00 -4.99
N ALA A 353 -26.11 -64.02 -4.11
CA ALA A 353 -26.85 -62.80 -4.42
C ALA A 353 -26.08 -61.92 -5.42
N LEU A 354 -24.76 -61.77 -5.23
CA LEU A 354 -23.90 -61.05 -6.16
C LEU A 354 -23.87 -61.70 -7.55
N LEU A 355 -23.82 -63.03 -7.62
CA LEU A 355 -23.88 -63.78 -8.88
C LEU A 355 -25.22 -63.57 -9.61
N ALA A 356 -26.33 -63.54 -8.86
CA ALA A 356 -27.65 -63.29 -9.43
C ALA A 356 -27.75 -61.87 -10.01
N THR A 357 -27.30 -60.85 -9.27
CA THR A 357 -27.27 -59.45 -9.73
C THR A 357 -26.35 -59.28 -10.94
N PHE A 358 -25.14 -59.85 -10.91
CA PHE A 358 -24.22 -59.83 -12.04
C PHE A 358 -24.86 -60.44 -13.30
N SER A 359 -25.51 -61.59 -13.16
CA SER A 359 -26.16 -62.29 -14.27
C SER A 359 -27.34 -61.50 -14.85
N ALA A 360 -28.11 -60.81 -14.00
CA ALA A 360 -29.19 -59.94 -14.42
C ALA A 360 -28.67 -58.71 -15.19
N ASP A 361 -27.65 -58.02 -14.65
CA ASP A 361 -27.05 -56.85 -15.30
C ASP A 361 -26.39 -57.21 -16.65
N LEU A 362 -25.74 -58.38 -16.76
CA LEU A 362 -25.25 -58.89 -18.04
C LEU A 362 -26.38 -59.24 -19.01
N GLY A 363 -27.50 -59.79 -18.53
CA GLY A 363 -28.69 -60.04 -19.34
C GLY A 363 -29.26 -58.77 -19.97
N ASP A 364 -29.34 -57.69 -19.17
CA ASP A 364 -29.77 -56.37 -19.61
C ASP A 364 -28.79 -55.78 -20.64
N CYS A 365 -27.48 -55.82 -20.36
CA CYS A 365 -26.44 -55.35 -21.27
C CYS A 365 -26.49 -56.06 -22.63
N ARG A 366 -26.69 -57.39 -22.64
CA ARG A 366 -26.84 -58.17 -23.87
C ARG A 366 -28.03 -57.69 -24.71
N THR A 367 -29.18 -57.51 -24.06
CA THR A 367 -30.42 -57.06 -24.73
C THR A 367 -30.23 -55.68 -25.36
N ARG A 368 -29.58 -54.75 -24.64
CA ARG A 368 -29.25 -53.41 -25.13
C ARG A 368 -28.25 -53.44 -26.28
N LEU A 369 -27.20 -54.27 -26.20
CA LEU A 369 -26.23 -54.44 -27.28
C LEU A 369 -26.85 -54.99 -28.57
N GLU A 370 -27.81 -55.90 -28.45
CA GLU A 370 -28.58 -56.44 -29.59
C GLU A 370 -29.47 -55.35 -30.22
N ALA A 371 -30.19 -54.57 -29.40
CA ALA A 371 -31.02 -53.46 -29.86
C ALA A 371 -30.17 -52.38 -30.58
N LEU A 372 -29.09 -51.91 -29.94
CA LEU A 372 -28.16 -50.94 -30.52
C LEU A 372 -27.49 -51.48 -31.79
N GLY A 373 -27.27 -52.80 -31.87
CA GLY A 373 -26.74 -53.48 -33.04
C GLY A 373 -27.61 -53.35 -34.29
N ALA A 374 -28.93 -53.29 -34.11
CA ALA A 374 -29.92 -53.14 -35.18
C ALA A 374 -30.17 -51.68 -35.61
N THR A 375 -29.76 -50.71 -34.80
CA THR A 375 -29.95 -49.28 -35.09
C THR A 375 -28.91 -48.77 -36.12
N PRO A 376 -29.34 -48.07 -37.20
CA PRO A 376 -28.42 -47.38 -38.10
C PRO A 376 -27.65 -46.29 -37.33
N ARG A 377 -26.33 -46.17 -37.54
CA ARG A 377 -25.48 -45.24 -36.77
C ARG A 377 -24.28 -44.76 -37.57
N GLN A 378 -23.62 -43.72 -37.08
CA GLN A 378 -22.40 -43.18 -37.68
C GLN A 378 -21.18 -44.10 -37.43
N PRO A 379 -20.13 -44.06 -38.29
CA PRO A 379 -18.94 -44.91 -38.16
C PRO A 379 -18.18 -44.75 -36.83
N ALA A 380 -18.20 -43.57 -36.22
CA ALA A 380 -17.57 -43.34 -34.91
C ALA A 380 -18.31 -44.11 -33.80
N ARG A 381 -19.64 -44.18 -33.87
CA ARG A 381 -20.50 -44.94 -32.94
C ARG A 381 -20.39 -46.44 -33.16
N ASP A 382 -20.02 -46.89 -34.37
CA ASP A 382 -19.68 -48.30 -34.62
C ASP A 382 -18.44 -48.77 -33.86
N ALA A 383 -17.40 -47.93 -33.78
CA ALA A 383 -16.19 -48.25 -33.03
C ALA A 383 -16.47 -48.29 -31.51
N GLU A 384 -17.30 -47.35 -31.02
CA GLU A 384 -17.74 -47.32 -29.63
C GLU A 384 -18.56 -48.57 -29.27
N LEU A 385 -19.52 -48.97 -30.11
CA LEU A 385 -20.28 -50.20 -29.91
C LEU A 385 -19.39 -51.45 -29.97
N ALA A 386 -18.39 -51.49 -30.85
CA ALA A 386 -17.44 -52.60 -30.93
C ALA A 386 -16.63 -52.74 -29.62
N ARG A 387 -16.16 -51.62 -29.06
CA ARG A 387 -15.48 -51.60 -27.76
C ARG A 387 -16.40 -52.10 -26.64
N LEU A 388 -17.65 -51.62 -26.58
CA LEU A 388 -18.61 -52.07 -25.55
C LEU A 388 -18.95 -53.56 -25.70
N ARG A 389 -18.93 -54.11 -26.92
CA ARG A 389 -19.05 -55.56 -27.15
C ARG A 389 -17.84 -56.34 -26.61
N ASP A 390 -16.63 -55.81 -26.76
CA ASP A 390 -15.42 -56.42 -26.20
C ASP A 390 -15.43 -56.37 -24.66
N ASP A 391 -15.86 -55.25 -24.08
CA ASP A 391 -16.04 -55.09 -22.63
C ASP A 391 -17.09 -56.07 -22.08
N PHE A 392 -18.23 -56.22 -22.79
CA PHE A 392 -19.22 -57.25 -22.50
C PHE A 392 -18.61 -58.67 -22.57
N ALA A 393 -17.87 -58.99 -23.63
CA ALA A 393 -17.25 -60.30 -23.81
C ALA A 393 -16.17 -60.59 -22.74
N ARG A 394 -15.50 -59.56 -22.21
CA ARG A 394 -14.59 -59.69 -21.06
C ARG A 394 -15.37 -60.03 -19.78
N LEU A 395 -16.45 -59.31 -19.49
CA LEU A 395 -17.26 -59.54 -18.28
C LEU A 395 -18.01 -60.87 -18.35
N ALA A 396 -18.55 -61.24 -19.50
CA ALA A 396 -19.28 -62.50 -19.71
C ALA A 396 -18.39 -63.75 -19.59
N ARG A 397 -17.05 -63.60 -19.63
CA ARG A 397 -16.11 -64.70 -19.35
C ARG A 397 -15.98 -65.03 -17.88
N THR A 398 -16.46 -64.16 -16.99
CA THR A 398 -16.53 -64.51 -15.58
C THR A 398 -17.65 -65.54 -15.36
N GLY A 399 -17.25 -66.77 -15.11
CA GLY A 399 -18.16 -67.87 -14.78
C GLY A 399 -18.38 -68.07 -13.28
N PRO A 400 -19.29 -69.00 -12.92
CA PRO A 400 -19.45 -69.44 -11.53
C PRO A 400 -18.12 -70.00 -10.99
N GLY A 401 -17.67 -69.50 -9.84
CA GLY A 401 -16.38 -69.83 -9.22
C GLY A 401 -15.34 -68.70 -9.16
N ALA A 402 -15.70 -67.48 -9.56
CA ALA A 402 -14.87 -66.30 -9.32
C ALA A 402 -14.77 -65.98 -7.81
N ASP A 403 -13.63 -65.44 -7.38
CA ASP A 403 -13.49 -64.96 -6.00
C ASP A 403 -14.59 -63.92 -5.69
N PRO A 404 -15.33 -64.04 -4.57
CA PRO A 404 -16.47 -63.16 -4.27
C PRO A 404 -16.15 -61.66 -4.25
N LEU A 405 -14.91 -61.26 -3.92
CA LEU A 405 -14.49 -59.86 -4.00
C LEU A 405 -14.27 -59.42 -5.46
N SER A 406 -13.68 -60.28 -6.29
CA SER A 406 -13.60 -60.05 -7.73
C SER A 406 -14.99 -59.96 -8.37
N LEU A 407 -15.95 -60.73 -7.86
CA LEU A 407 -17.33 -60.71 -8.35
C LEU A 407 -18.02 -59.39 -8.02
N LEU A 408 -17.81 -58.84 -6.83
CA LEU A 408 -18.30 -57.51 -6.44
C LEU A 408 -17.86 -56.43 -7.44
N ASN A 409 -16.57 -56.42 -7.80
CA ASN A 409 -16.02 -55.48 -8.78
C ASN A 409 -16.56 -55.72 -10.20
N GLN A 410 -16.88 -56.96 -10.55
CA GLN A 410 -17.43 -57.28 -11.87
C GLN A 410 -18.90 -56.88 -12.01
N VAL A 411 -19.68 -56.92 -10.92
CA VAL A 411 -21.03 -56.34 -10.89
C VAL A 411 -20.97 -54.84 -11.17
N GLU A 412 -20.03 -54.13 -10.57
CA GLU A 412 -19.79 -52.72 -10.88
C GLU A 412 -19.39 -52.53 -12.35
N GLY A 413 -18.49 -53.37 -12.88
CA GLY A 413 -18.14 -53.37 -14.30
C GLY A 413 -19.33 -53.59 -15.24
N ALA A 414 -20.27 -54.47 -14.88
CA ALA A 414 -21.49 -54.70 -15.65
C ALA A 414 -22.45 -53.51 -15.58
N ARG A 415 -22.57 -52.84 -14.43
CA ARG A 415 -23.34 -51.59 -14.30
C ARG A 415 -22.71 -50.42 -15.06
N GLY A 416 -21.39 -50.31 -15.05
CA GLY A 416 -20.66 -49.33 -15.86
C GLY A 416 -20.92 -49.54 -17.34
N LEU A 417 -20.79 -50.79 -17.81
CA LEU A 417 -21.14 -51.15 -19.19
C LEU A 417 -22.61 -50.82 -19.53
N ARG A 418 -23.55 -51.09 -18.61
CA ARG A 418 -24.96 -50.72 -18.79
C ARG A 418 -25.14 -49.22 -18.95
N ALA A 419 -24.50 -48.42 -18.09
CA ALA A 419 -24.55 -46.96 -18.16
C ALA A 419 -23.92 -46.45 -19.47
N ASP A 420 -22.81 -47.02 -19.90
CA ASP A 420 -22.17 -46.68 -21.18
C ASP A 420 -23.07 -47.02 -22.38
N LEU A 421 -23.80 -48.14 -22.32
CA LEU A 421 -24.79 -48.51 -23.33
C LEU A 421 -26.01 -47.57 -23.32
N GLU A 422 -26.46 -47.12 -22.15
CA GLU A 422 -27.51 -46.11 -22.00
C GLU A 422 -27.07 -44.75 -22.56
N ALA A 423 -25.82 -44.36 -22.29
CA ALA A 423 -25.23 -43.14 -22.84
C ALA A 423 -25.11 -43.20 -24.36
N LEU A 424 -24.68 -44.34 -24.91
CA LEU A 424 -24.62 -44.54 -26.37
C LEU A 424 -26.02 -44.50 -26.99
N GLU A 425 -27.02 -45.10 -26.34
CA GLU A 425 -28.42 -45.03 -26.77
C GLU A 425 -28.93 -43.58 -26.81
N ALA A 426 -28.69 -42.81 -25.75
CA ALA A 426 -29.05 -41.40 -25.69
C ALA A 426 -28.34 -40.58 -26.77
N ALA A 427 -27.03 -40.82 -26.96
CA ALA A 427 -26.24 -40.14 -27.98
C ALA A 427 -26.77 -40.41 -29.41
N LEU A 428 -27.21 -41.63 -29.71
CA LEU A 428 -27.82 -41.92 -31.02
C LEU A 428 -29.15 -41.18 -31.22
N HIS A 429 -29.97 -41.05 -30.17
CA HIS A 429 -31.20 -40.26 -30.24
C HIS A 429 -30.92 -38.76 -30.40
N GLU A 430 -29.87 -38.25 -29.76
CA GLU A 430 -29.41 -36.88 -29.92
C GLU A 430 -28.88 -36.61 -31.33
N ASP A 431 -28.09 -37.53 -31.90
CA ASP A 431 -27.58 -37.44 -33.26
C ASP A 431 -28.74 -37.37 -34.27
N ASP A 432 -29.76 -38.21 -34.13
CA ASP A 432 -30.97 -38.19 -34.97
C ASP A 432 -31.78 -36.88 -34.83
N ALA A 433 -31.94 -36.39 -33.60
CA ALA A 433 -32.62 -35.12 -33.34
C ALA A 433 -31.85 -33.92 -33.91
N ALA A 434 -30.51 -33.94 -33.82
CA ALA A 434 -29.63 -32.91 -34.37
C ALA A 434 -29.69 -32.88 -35.90
N LEU A 435 -29.70 -34.05 -36.55
CA LEU A 435 -29.88 -34.18 -37.99
C LEU A 435 -31.22 -33.62 -38.47
N ALA A 436 -32.31 -33.93 -37.76
CA ALA A 436 -33.64 -33.39 -38.07
C ALA A 436 -33.69 -31.87 -37.91
N ALA A 437 -33.07 -31.33 -36.86
CA ALA A 437 -32.98 -29.90 -36.63
C ALA A 437 -32.14 -29.19 -37.71
N ALA A 438 -31.01 -29.76 -38.12
CA ALA A 438 -30.15 -29.22 -39.17
C ALA A 438 -30.88 -29.14 -40.52
N HIS A 439 -31.63 -30.18 -40.90
CA HIS A 439 -32.46 -30.15 -42.10
C HIS A 439 -33.54 -29.05 -42.04
N ALA A 440 -34.21 -28.91 -40.90
CA ALA A 440 -35.24 -27.88 -40.73
C ALA A 440 -34.67 -26.45 -40.78
N ASP A 441 -33.46 -26.24 -40.27
CA ASP A 441 -32.76 -24.95 -40.34
C ASP A 441 -32.35 -24.58 -41.77
N LEU A 442 -31.71 -25.52 -42.49
CA LEU A 442 -31.33 -25.35 -43.89
C LEU A 442 -32.53 -24.98 -44.77
N GLU A 443 -33.66 -25.67 -44.58
CA GLU A 443 -34.88 -25.41 -45.36
C GLU A 443 -35.47 -24.03 -45.05
N ARG A 444 -35.45 -23.62 -43.78
CA ARG A 444 -35.88 -22.28 -43.37
C ARG A 444 -35.03 -21.18 -44.01
N ARG A 445 -33.70 -21.32 -43.96
CA ARG A 445 -32.74 -20.37 -44.56
C ARG A 445 -32.87 -20.33 -46.08
N ARG A 446 -33.08 -21.47 -46.74
CA ARG A 446 -33.34 -21.57 -48.18
C ARG A 446 -34.59 -20.80 -48.58
N CYS A 447 -35.70 -20.99 -47.87
CA CYS A 447 -36.95 -20.28 -48.11
C CYS A 447 -36.79 -18.76 -47.93
N TRP A 448 -36.09 -18.32 -46.89
CA TRP A 448 -35.81 -16.91 -46.65
C TRP A 448 -35.02 -16.27 -47.80
N LEU A 449 -33.93 -16.92 -48.24
CA LEU A 449 -33.13 -16.43 -49.37
C LEU A 449 -33.92 -16.39 -50.67
N ALA A 450 -34.75 -17.41 -50.95
CA ALA A 450 -35.53 -17.48 -52.18
C ALA A 450 -36.52 -16.31 -52.33
N GLU A 451 -37.04 -15.77 -51.24
CA GLU A 451 -37.93 -14.61 -51.23
C GLU A 451 -37.20 -13.29 -51.52
N ARG A 452 -36.00 -13.09 -50.96
CA ARG A 452 -35.31 -11.78 -50.93
C ARG A 452 -34.21 -11.61 -51.98
N ALA A 453 -33.50 -12.68 -52.31
CA ALA A 453 -32.40 -12.68 -53.28
C ALA A 453 -32.75 -12.12 -54.68
N PRO A 454 -33.97 -12.30 -55.23
CA PRO A 454 -34.33 -11.76 -56.54
C PRO A 454 -34.22 -10.22 -56.63
N GLY A 455 -34.50 -9.49 -55.55
CA GLY A 455 -34.40 -8.02 -55.50
C GLY A 455 -32.97 -7.47 -55.65
N LEU A 456 -31.97 -8.35 -55.53
CA LEU A 456 -30.54 -8.08 -55.74
C LEU A 456 -29.97 -8.84 -56.95
N GLY A 457 -30.81 -9.54 -57.73
CA GLY A 457 -30.39 -10.31 -58.91
C GLY A 457 -29.64 -11.61 -58.57
N ILE A 458 -29.85 -12.18 -57.38
CA ILE A 458 -29.17 -13.40 -56.92
C ILE A 458 -30.08 -14.62 -57.11
N VAL A 459 -29.51 -15.70 -57.68
CA VAL A 459 -30.21 -16.98 -57.91
C VAL A 459 -29.88 -17.95 -56.78
N VAL A 460 -30.92 -18.50 -56.13
CA VAL A 460 -30.79 -19.46 -55.03
C VAL A 460 -30.75 -20.90 -55.57
N PRO A 461 -29.82 -21.76 -55.14
CA PRO A 461 -29.74 -23.15 -55.59
C PRO A 461 -30.98 -23.99 -55.22
N THR A 462 -31.42 -24.87 -56.12
CA THR A 462 -32.44 -25.90 -55.83
C THR A 462 -31.80 -27.07 -55.10
N MET A 463 -32.35 -27.47 -53.95
CA MET A 463 -31.86 -28.61 -53.17
C MET A 463 -32.75 -29.83 -53.38
N THR A 464 -32.14 -30.95 -53.77
CA THR A 464 -32.80 -32.27 -53.84
C THR A 464 -32.57 -33.01 -52.52
N VAL A 465 -33.65 -33.40 -51.84
CA VAL A 465 -33.60 -34.28 -50.67
C VAL A 465 -33.61 -35.73 -51.15
N GLY A 466 -32.45 -36.38 -51.17
CA GLY A 466 -32.37 -37.83 -51.35
C GLY A 466 -32.53 -38.55 -50.01
N ASN A 467 -33.45 -39.52 -49.93
CA ASN A 467 -33.51 -40.47 -48.81
C ASN A 467 -32.35 -41.48 -48.96
N GLN A 468 -31.21 -41.23 -48.31
CA GLN A 468 -30.08 -42.16 -48.25
C GLN A 468 -29.65 -42.42 -46.79
N ALA A 469 -28.93 -43.53 -46.57
CA ALA A 469 -28.49 -43.99 -45.25
C ALA A 469 -27.66 -42.93 -44.48
N SER A 470 -27.73 -42.96 -43.14
CA SER A 470 -27.17 -41.98 -42.18
C SER A 470 -25.78 -41.42 -42.55
N GLY A 471 -24.80 -42.26 -42.95
CA GLY A 471 -23.46 -41.77 -43.33
C GLY A 471 -23.40 -40.93 -44.62
N ALA A 472 -24.37 -41.07 -45.52
CA ALA A 472 -24.52 -40.21 -46.71
C ALA A 472 -25.32 -38.93 -46.40
N ALA A 473 -26.13 -38.93 -45.34
CA ALA A 473 -26.94 -37.79 -44.93
C ALA A 473 -26.06 -36.63 -44.44
N ASP A 474 -25.00 -36.89 -43.66
CA ASP A 474 -24.05 -35.87 -43.20
C ASP A 474 -23.30 -35.21 -44.35
N ALA A 475 -22.84 -36.00 -45.33
CA ALA A 475 -22.15 -35.48 -46.50
C ALA A 475 -23.08 -34.62 -47.38
N GLN A 476 -24.35 -35.04 -47.51
CA GLN A 476 -25.37 -34.29 -48.24
C GLN A 476 -25.76 -33.00 -47.51
N LEU A 477 -25.91 -33.03 -46.19
CA LEU A 477 -26.13 -31.85 -45.33
C LEU A 477 -24.99 -30.85 -45.46
N ALA A 478 -23.74 -31.32 -45.36
CA ALA A 478 -22.56 -30.46 -45.51
C ALA A 478 -22.48 -29.84 -46.91
N GLN A 479 -22.86 -30.58 -47.95
CA GLN A 479 -22.94 -30.04 -49.31
C GLN A 479 -24.05 -28.99 -49.45
N GLN A 480 -25.23 -29.23 -48.87
CA GLN A 480 -26.35 -28.30 -48.85
C GLN A 480 -25.99 -27.01 -48.10
N GLU A 481 -25.42 -27.12 -46.90
CA GLU A 481 -24.92 -25.97 -46.13
C GLU A 481 -23.94 -25.14 -46.97
N ARG A 482 -22.91 -25.75 -47.57
CA ARG A 482 -21.94 -25.02 -48.40
C ARG A 482 -22.58 -24.25 -49.55
N LEU A 483 -23.56 -24.84 -50.23
CA LEU A 483 -24.28 -24.17 -51.33
C LEU A 483 -25.11 -22.99 -50.82
N LEU A 484 -25.75 -23.15 -49.66
CA LEU A 484 -26.57 -22.11 -49.05
C LEU A 484 -25.72 -20.98 -48.49
N SER A 485 -24.67 -21.28 -47.72
CA SER A 485 -23.72 -20.28 -47.20
C SER A 485 -23.09 -19.47 -48.35
N GLY A 486 -22.81 -20.10 -49.50
CA GLY A 486 -22.32 -19.42 -50.69
C GLY A 486 -23.32 -18.39 -51.26
N ALA A 487 -24.62 -18.71 -51.27
CA ALA A 487 -25.68 -17.79 -51.68
C ALA A 487 -25.90 -16.66 -50.65
N GLU A 488 -25.83 -16.98 -49.36
CA GLU A 488 -25.91 -16.02 -48.25
C GLU A 488 -24.76 -15.01 -48.29
N ALA A 489 -23.53 -15.47 -48.47
CA ALA A 489 -22.36 -14.60 -48.59
C ALA A 489 -22.49 -13.64 -49.79
N ARG A 490 -23.01 -14.14 -50.91
CA ARG A 490 -23.28 -13.31 -52.09
C ARG A 490 -24.37 -12.26 -51.82
N PHE A 491 -25.43 -12.62 -51.11
CA PHE A 491 -26.47 -11.68 -50.67
C PHE A 491 -25.88 -10.58 -49.78
N ALA A 492 -25.08 -10.97 -48.78
CA ALA A 492 -24.42 -10.01 -47.89
C ALA A 492 -23.49 -9.06 -48.65
N GLN A 493 -22.71 -9.56 -49.61
CA GLN A 493 -21.82 -8.73 -50.41
C GLN A 493 -22.59 -7.70 -51.25
N VAL A 494 -23.51 -8.17 -52.10
CA VAL A 494 -24.26 -7.29 -53.03
C VAL A 494 -25.15 -6.31 -52.26
N GLY A 495 -25.73 -6.74 -51.14
CA GLY A 495 -26.53 -5.87 -50.28
C GLY A 495 -25.71 -4.73 -49.67
N ARG A 496 -24.49 -5.01 -49.18
CA ARG A 496 -23.59 -3.98 -48.63
C ARG A 496 -23.14 -2.98 -49.69
N GLU A 497 -22.74 -3.47 -50.87
CA GLU A 497 -22.36 -2.61 -52.01
C GLU A 497 -23.51 -1.66 -52.40
N ALA A 498 -24.76 -2.15 -52.38
CA ALA A 498 -25.94 -1.34 -52.65
C ALA A 498 -26.23 -0.30 -51.56
N ILE A 499 -26.06 -0.64 -50.28
CA ILE A 499 -26.19 0.30 -49.16
C ILE A 499 -25.12 1.40 -49.26
N GLU A 500 -23.87 1.05 -49.49
CA GLU A 500 -22.77 2.02 -49.62
C GLU A 500 -22.97 2.98 -50.81
N ALA A 501 -23.42 2.46 -51.95
CA ALA A 501 -23.75 3.28 -53.11
C ALA A 501 -24.88 4.29 -52.79
N ALA A 502 -25.93 3.85 -52.11
CA ALA A 502 -27.04 4.72 -51.74
C ALA A 502 -26.65 5.72 -50.63
N ASN A 503 -25.84 5.32 -49.64
CA ASN A 503 -25.33 6.22 -48.59
C ASN A 503 -24.46 7.33 -49.18
N ARG A 504 -23.54 7.00 -50.11
CA ARG A 504 -22.74 8.02 -50.82
C ARG A 504 -23.63 9.03 -51.55
N ARG A 505 -24.74 8.57 -52.14
CA ARG A 505 -25.69 9.47 -52.81
C ARG A 505 -26.46 10.34 -51.81
N ILE A 506 -26.85 9.79 -50.67
CA ILE A 506 -27.47 10.54 -49.57
C ILE A 506 -26.51 11.63 -49.08
N ASP A 507 -25.24 11.31 -48.83
CA ASP A 507 -24.24 12.27 -48.38
C ASP A 507 -24.05 13.44 -49.37
N GLN A 508 -24.02 13.13 -50.67
CA GLN A 508 -23.95 14.16 -51.72
C GLN A 508 -25.15 15.12 -51.66
N LEU A 509 -26.36 14.61 -51.44
CA LEU A 509 -27.58 15.43 -51.33
C LEU A 509 -27.61 16.24 -50.03
N LEU A 510 -27.20 15.65 -48.92
CA LEU A 510 -27.12 16.34 -47.63
C LEU A 510 -26.08 17.47 -47.63
N ALA A 511 -24.98 17.33 -48.38
CA ALA A 511 -23.94 18.36 -48.50
C ALA A 511 -24.45 19.64 -49.17
N VAL A 512 -25.44 19.53 -50.07
CA VAL A 512 -25.97 20.67 -50.83
C VAL A 512 -27.28 21.21 -50.28
N LEU A 513 -28.00 20.44 -49.47
CA LEU A 513 -29.22 20.89 -48.80
C LEU A 513 -28.90 21.70 -47.54
N THR A 514 -29.76 22.67 -47.20
CA THR A 514 -29.60 23.45 -45.96
C THR A 514 -30.16 22.65 -44.78
N PRO A 515 -29.51 22.66 -43.60
CA PRO A 515 -30.02 21.95 -42.41
C PRO A 515 -31.47 22.35 -42.04
N GLU A 516 -31.81 23.62 -42.23
CA GLU A 516 -33.16 24.17 -41.98
C GLU A 516 -34.22 23.53 -42.88
N ARG A 517 -33.89 23.25 -44.15
CA ARG A 517 -34.79 22.59 -45.10
C ARG A 517 -35.01 21.13 -44.78
N ILE A 518 -33.93 20.46 -44.38
CA ILE A 518 -34.00 19.05 -43.98
C ILE A 518 -34.87 18.91 -42.73
N ALA A 519 -34.70 19.80 -41.75
CA ALA A 519 -35.55 19.86 -40.57
C ALA A 519 -37.03 20.17 -40.92
N ALA A 520 -37.28 21.10 -41.84
CA ALA A 520 -38.64 21.45 -42.26
C ALA A 520 -39.37 20.30 -42.98
N ALA A 521 -38.65 19.44 -43.70
CA ALA A 521 -39.19 18.24 -44.33
C ALA A 521 -39.42 17.10 -43.33
N GLY A 522 -39.08 17.26 -42.05
CA GLY A 522 -39.18 16.22 -41.03
C GLY A 522 -38.26 15.04 -41.28
N LEU A 523 -37.24 15.20 -42.12
CA LEU A 523 -36.26 14.16 -42.40
C LEU A 523 -35.26 14.13 -41.26
N ASP A 524 -35.18 12.98 -40.58
CA ASP A 524 -34.20 12.77 -39.53
C ASP A 524 -32.79 12.81 -40.15
N LEU A 525 -31.92 13.64 -39.57
CA LEU A 525 -30.49 13.74 -39.90
C LEU A 525 -29.64 12.71 -39.17
N ALA A 526 -30.27 11.81 -38.40
CA ALA A 526 -29.60 10.69 -37.77
C ALA A 526 -28.62 10.00 -38.72
N ALA A 527 -27.51 9.52 -38.14
CA ALA A 527 -26.42 8.88 -38.86
C ALA A 527 -26.99 7.86 -39.86
N ILE A 528 -26.62 8.02 -41.12
CA ILE A 528 -27.04 7.10 -42.17
C ILE A 528 -26.52 5.72 -41.75
N PRO A 529 -27.39 4.70 -41.63
CA PRO A 529 -26.96 3.41 -41.14
C PRO A 529 -25.87 2.88 -42.06
N ALA A 530 -24.71 2.58 -41.48
CA ALA A 530 -23.63 1.92 -42.19
C ALA A 530 -24.12 0.55 -42.66
N ALA A 531 -23.52 0.04 -43.74
CA ALA A 531 -23.79 -1.31 -44.20
C ALA A 531 -23.40 -2.28 -43.06
N PRO A 532 -24.35 -3.06 -42.51
CA PRO A 532 -24.03 -3.93 -41.38
C PRO A 532 -23.06 -5.01 -41.82
N ASP A 533 -22.03 -5.26 -41.00
CA ASP A 533 -20.99 -6.26 -41.30
C ASP A 533 -21.54 -7.69 -41.33
N GLU A 534 -22.58 -7.95 -40.54
CA GLU A 534 -23.16 -9.28 -40.35
C GLU A 534 -24.69 -9.25 -40.22
N GLY A 535 -25.31 -10.37 -40.59
CA GLY A 535 -26.74 -10.61 -40.47
C GLY A 535 -27.51 -10.20 -41.72
N LEU A 536 -27.89 -11.20 -42.53
CA LEU A 536 -28.60 -10.98 -43.80
C LEU A 536 -29.91 -10.21 -43.63
N GLY A 537 -30.66 -10.49 -42.56
CA GLY A 537 -31.88 -9.73 -42.22
C GLY A 537 -31.61 -8.25 -41.95
N ARG A 538 -30.51 -7.93 -41.26
CA ARG A 538 -30.12 -6.54 -41.01
C ARG A 538 -29.67 -5.84 -42.28
N ILE A 539 -28.96 -6.54 -43.17
CA ILE A 539 -28.57 -5.99 -44.47
C ILE A 539 -29.82 -5.64 -45.28
N ASP A 540 -30.81 -6.53 -45.31
CA ASP A 540 -32.06 -6.31 -46.05
C ASP A 540 -32.91 -5.17 -45.46
N ASP A 541 -33.10 -5.15 -44.13
CA ASP A 541 -33.80 -4.07 -43.42
C ASP A 541 -33.12 -2.72 -43.67
N THR A 542 -31.78 -2.68 -43.56
CA THR A 542 -30.98 -1.47 -43.78
C THR A 542 -31.11 -0.99 -45.22
N LEU A 543 -31.04 -1.89 -46.19
CA LEU A 543 -31.22 -1.56 -47.60
C LEU A 543 -32.61 -0.95 -47.87
N GLY A 544 -33.67 -1.49 -47.25
CA GLY A 544 -35.01 -0.93 -47.32
C GLY A 544 -35.10 0.50 -46.75
N GLN A 545 -34.50 0.73 -45.58
CA GLN A 545 -34.46 2.05 -44.94
C GLN A 545 -33.70 3.08 -45.78
N VAL A 546 -32.50 2.72 -46.26
CA VAL A 546 -31.63 3.61 -47.04
C VAL A 546 -32.28 3.99 -48.37
N ARG A 547 -32.90 3.04 -49.08
CA ARG A 547 -33.64 3.32 -50.32
C ARG A 547 -34.80 4.29 -50.10
N THR A 548 -35.57 4.09 -49.02
CA THR A 548 -36.68 4.98 -48.67
C THR A 548 -36.19 6.41 -48.39
N ARG A 549 -35.08 6.53 -47.65
CA ARG A 549 -34.48 7.83 -47.32
C ARG A 549 -33.90 8.55 -48.54
N LEU A 550 -33.23 7.81 -49.43
CA LEU A 550 -32.69 8.35 -50.66
C LEU A 550 -33.79 9.00 -51.52
N VAL A 551 -34.90 8.30 -51.74
CA VAL A 551 -36.05 8.82 -52.50
C VAL A 551 -36.60 10.10 -51.87
N ALA A 552 -36.69 10.17 -50.55
CA ALA A 552 -37.18 11.36 -49.86
C ALA A 552 -36.24 12.57 -50.02
N LEU A 553 -34.92 12.35 -49.97
CA LEU A 553 -33.92 13.42 -50.14
C LEU A 553 -33.83 13.91 -51.58
N GLU A 554 -33.97 13.02 -52.57
CA GLU A 554 -34.03 13.42 -53.98
C GLU A 554 -35.23 14.32 -54.25
N SER A 555 -36.39 14.04 -53.63
CA SER A 555 -37.55 14.93 -53.69
C SER A 555 -37.26 16.30 -53.05
N LEU A 556 -36.62 16.33 -51.88
CA LEU A 556 -36.30 17.58 -51.19
C LEU A 556 -35.28 18.45 -51.94
N ALA A 557 -34.29 17.83 -52.59
CA ALA A 557 -33.32 18.53 -53.43
C ALA A 557 -33.99 19.27 -54.60
N ALA A 558 -34.99 18.66 -55.22
CA ALA A 558 -35.76 19.30 -56.29
C ALA A 558 -36.53 20.55 -55.77
N ASP A 559 -37.12 20.48 -54.57
CA ASP A 559 -37.84 21.60 -53.96
C ASP A 559 -36.92 22.78 -53.59
N GLU A 560 -35.72 22.49 -53.06
CA GLU A 560 -34.73 23.53 -52.71
C GLU A 560 -34.20 24.26 -53.96
N GLU A 561 -33.99 23.52 -55.07
CA GLU A 561 -33.55 24.10 -56.34
C GLU A 561 -34.54 25.16 -56.83
N GLN A 562 -35.84 24.88 -56.69
CA GLN A 562 -36.91 25.82 -57.01
C GLN A 562 -36.87 27.07 -56.13
N SER A 563 -36.66 26.92 -54.82
CA SER A 563 -36.58 28.03 -53.86
C SER A 563 -35.39 28.96 -54.10
N LEU A 564 -34.21 28.40 -54.36
CA LEU A 564 -33.00 29.20 -54.64
C LEU A 564 -33.13 29.96 -55.94
N THR A 565 -33.76 29.36 -56.96
CA THR A 565 -34.00 30.03 -58.25
C THR A 565 -34.86 31.28 -58.06
N ALA A 566 -35.86 31.24 -57.18
CA ALA A 566 -36.66 32.40 -56.82
C ALA A 566 -35.84 33.48 -56.08
N SER A 567 -34.92 33.09 -55.19
CA SER A 567 -34.05 34.02 -54.46
C SER A 567 -33.05 34.75 -55.36
N ALA A 568 -32.46 34.04 -56.33
CA ALA A 568 -31.60 34.63 -57.34
C ALA A 568 -32.34 35.71 -58.15
N ALA A 569 -33.60 35.45 -58.51
CA ALA A 569 -34.45 36.42 -59.20
C ALA A 569 -34.72 37.68 -58.35
N GLN A 570 -34.92 37.55 -57.03
CA GLN A 570 -35.12 38.68 -56.13
C GLN A 570 -33.84 39.54 -55.97
N LEU A 571 -32.67 38.92 -55.81
CA LEU A 571 -31.40 39.65 -55.68
C LEU A 571 -31.05 40.46 -56.92
N ARG A 572 -31.38 39.92 -58.10
CA ARG A 572 -31.28 40.65 -59.35
C ARG A 572 -32.07 41.96 -59.29
N GLN A 573 -33.32 41.93 -58.82
CA GLN A 573 -34.15 43.14 -58.70
C GLN A 573 -33.56 44.16 -57.72
N VAL A 574 -33.02 43.72 -56.58
CA VAL A 574 -32.41 44.62 -55.58
C VAL A 574 -31.18 45.32 -56.15
N LEU A 575 -30.28 44.58 -56.80
CA LEU A 575 -29.09 45.16 -57.42
C LEU A 575 -29.47 46.15 -58.54
N GLU A 576 -30.54 45.90 -59.29
CA GLU A 576 -31.05 46.84 -60.32
C GLU A 576 -31.49 48.20 -59.72
N LEU A 577 -31.96 48.26 -58.47
CA LEU A 577 -32.44 49.50 -57.82
C LEU A 577 -31.34 50.44 -57.30
N ILE A 578 -30.11 49.95 -57.08
CA ILE A 578 -29.02 50.80 -56.55
C ILE A 578 -28.54 51.78 -57.64
N PRO A 579 -28.60 53.11 -57.44
CA PRO A 579 -28.16 54.07 -58.44
C PRO A 579 -26.63 54.02 -58.62
N ALA A 580 -26.16 53.90 -59.86
CA ALA A 580 -24.73 53.75 -60.16
C ALA A 580 -23.92 55.05 -60.02
N ALA A 581 -24.57 56.22 -60.07
CA ALA A 581 -23.90 57.52 -60.13
C ALA A 581 -23.06 57.91 -58.88
N PRO A 582 -23.51 57.67 -57.63
CA PRO A 582 -22.73 57.97 -56.43
C PRO A 582 -21.67 56.93 -56.07
N LEU A 583 -21.66 55.76 -56.73
CA LEU A 583 -20.72 54.68 -56.43
C LEU A 583 -19.32 54.95 -57.00
N GLY A 584 -18.31 54.40 -56.34
CA GLY A 584 -16.96 54.30 -56.90
C GLY A 584 -16.94 53.39 -58.14
N ARG A 585 -15.90 53.53 -58.98
CA ARG A 585 -15.77 52.76 -60.24
C ARG A 585 -15.84 51.24 -60.02
N HIS A 586 -15.13 50.74 -59.01
CA HIS A 586 -15.04 49.31 -58.75
C HIS A 586 -16.38 48.67 -58.36
N ASP A 587 -17.11 49.30 -57.43
CA ASP A 587 -18.43 48.81 -56.98
C ASP A 587 -19.48 48.79 -58.09
N ARG A 588 -19.36 49.70 -59.06
CA ARG A 588 -20.22 49.72 -60.24
C ARG A 588 -19.95 48.56 -61.19
N ASP A 589 -18.67 48.31 -61.51
CA ASP A 589 -18.28 47.24 -62.43
C ASP A 589 -18.70 45.87 -61.85
N ASP A 590 -18.52 45.67 -60.55
CA ASP A 590 -18.93 44.45 -59.84
C ASP A 590 -20.46 44.26 -59.87
N ARG A 591 -21.24 45.32 -59.65
CA ARG A 591 -22.70 45.28 -59.76
C ARG A 591 -23.16 44.86 -61.17
N GLU A 592 -22.58 45.45 -62.22
CA GLU A 592 -22.95 45.16 -63.62
C GLU A 592 -22.51 43.75 -64.06
N ALA A 593 -21.38 43.24 -63.56
CA ALA A 593 -20.94 41.87 -63.80
C ALA A 593 -21.89 40.85 -63.16
N MET A 594 -22.28 41.08 -61.90
CA MET A 594 -23.17 40.17 -61.18
C MET A 594 -24.57 40.08 -61.80
N LEU A 595 -25.13 41.21 -62.25
CA LEU A 595 -26.42 41.21 -62.96
C LEU A 595 -26.39 40.36 -64.24
N ARG A 596 -25.27 40.33 -64.96
CA ARG A 596 -25.12 39.49 -66.16
C ARG A 596 -25.06 38.00 -65.80
N GLN A 597 -24.35 37.63 -64.74
CA GLN A 597 -24.29 36.23 -64.28
C GLN A 597 -25.67 35.72 -63.87
N LEU A 598 -26.43 36.51 -63.09
CA LEU A 598 -27.81 36.17 -62.69
C LEU A 598 -28.78 36.05 -63.88
N GLN A 599 -28.55 36.79 -64.98
CA GLN A 599 -29.37 36.69 -66.20
C GLN A 599 -29.08 35.44 -67.05
N GLN A 600 -27.89 34.86 -66.93
CA GLN A 600 -27.45 33.72 -67.74
C GLN A 600 -27.80 32.36 -67.14
N TRP A 601 -28.22 32.30 -65.88
CA TRP A 601 -28.62 31.07 -65.20
C TRP A 601 -29.82 30.38 -65.87
N ARG A 602 -29.72 29.06 -66.13
CA ARG A 602 -30.79 28.22 -66.73
C ARG A 602 -31.06 26.98 -65.88
N PRO A 603 -32.29 26.77 -65.37
CA PRO A 603 -32.62 25.61 -64.54
C PRO A 603 -32.70 24.27 -65.31
N ASP A 604 -33.03 24.29 -66.60
CA ASP A 604 -33.32 23.06 -67.37
C ASP A 604 -32.07 22.35 -67.95
N ALA A 605 -30.87 22.64 -67.48
CA ALA A 605 -29.66 21.99 -67.98
C ALA A 605 -29.56 20.53 -67.48
N PRO A 606 -29.19 19.56 -68.35
CA PRO A 606 -28.99 18.16 -67.97
C PRO A 606 -27.69 18.01 -67.16
N ALA A 607 -27.74 18.39 -65.90
CA ALA A 607 -26.67 18.26 -64.92
C ALA A 607 -27.20 17.58 -63.65
N ASP A 608 -26.31 17.00 -62.85
CA ASP A 608 -26.67 16.37 -61.58
C ASP A 608 -27.31 17.42 -60.63
N PRO A 609 -28.47 17.14 -60.00
CA PRO A 609 -29.13 18.09 -59.08
C PRO A 609 -28.21 18.66 -57.99
N VAL A 610 -27.24 17.87 -57.50
CA VAL A 610 -26.26 18.32 -56.51
C VAL A 610 -25.39 19.44 -57.07
N GLU A 611 -24.84 19.26 -58.27
CA GLU A 611 -24.00 20.27 -58.94
C GLU A 611 -24.79 21.55 -59.24
N ARG A 612 -26.06 21.42 -59.64
CA ARG A 612 -26.94 22.57 -59.91
C ARG A 612 -27.22 23.40 -58.65
N LEU A 613 -27.52 22.74 -57.53
CA LEU A 613 -27.77 23.41 -56.26
C LEU A 613 -26.55 24.19 -55.76
N THR A 614 -25.36 23.60 -55.82
CA THR A 614 -24.11 24.26 -55.40
C THR A 614 -23.84 25.50 -56.23
N ALA A 615 -23.87 25.39 -57.56
CA ALA A 615 -23.60 26.51 -58.45
C ALA A 615 -24.57 27.68 -58.24
N LEU A 616 -25.84 27.38 -57.95
CA LEU A 616 -26.86 28.40 -57.68
C LEU A 616 -26.64 29.12 -56.35
N ARG A 617 -26.22 28.41 -55.30
CA ARG A 617 -25.90 29.01 -54.00
C ARG A 617 -24.71 29.96 -54.09
N GLU A 618 -23.63 29.55 -54.72
CA GLU A 618 -22.44 30.38 -54.92
C GLU A 618 -22.80 31.68 -55.65
N LEU A 619 -23.64 31.59 -56.69
CA LEU A 619 -24.12 32.74 -57.43
C LEU A 619 -24.91 33.72 -56.54
N ILE A 620 -25.79 33.21 -55.68
CA ILE A 620 -26.61 34.00 -54.74
C ILE A 620 -25.73 34.66 -53.65
N GLU A 621 -24.77 33.93 -53.09
CA GLU A 621 -23.87 34.45 -52.05
C GLU A 621 -22.98 35.56 -52.58
N ASN A 622 -22.37 35.36 -53.75
CA ASN A 622 -21.57 36.38 -54.41
C ASN A 622 -22.39 37.65 -54.68
N ALA A 623 -23.66 37.50 -55.11
CA ALA A 623 -24.56 38.63 -55.32
C ALA A 623 -24.87 39.39 -54.02
N ARG A 624 -25.15 38.69 -52.92
CA ARG A 624 -25.37 39.29 -51.59
C ARG A 624 -24.15 40.02 -51.05
N HIS A 625 -22.95 39.46 -51.24
CA HIS A 625 -21.72 40.09 -50.76
C HIS A 625 -21.49 41.45 -51.45
N ILE A 626 -21.67 41.50 -52.78
CA ILE A 626 -21.55 42.75 -53.54
C ILE A 626 -22.58 43.77 -53.03
N GLU A 627 -23.84 43.37 -52.84
CA GLU A 627 -24.91 44.23 -52.31
C GLU A 627 -24.55 44.83 -50.93
N GLN A 628 -24.13 43.99 -49.98
CA GLN A 628 -23.78 44.42 -48.62
C GLN A 628 -22.56 45.34 -48.58
N ARG A 629 -21.54 45.05 -49.39
CA ARG A 629 -20.32 45.87 -49.47
C ARG A 629 -20.64 47.27 -49.95
N ILE A 630 -21.47 47.39 -50.99
CA ILE A 630 -21.95 48.66 -51.52
C ILE A 630 -22.72 49.44 -50.43
N ALA A 631 -23.61 48.77 -49.70
CA ALA A 631 -24.37 49.39 -48.62
C ALA A 631 -23.50 49.85 -47.43
N ALA A 632 -22.43 49.11 -47.10
CA ALA A 632 -21.51 49.47 -46.02
C ALA A 632 -20.65 50.69 -46.37
N ALA A 633 -20.11 50.74 -47.58
CA ALA A 633 -19.34 51.90 -48.07
C ALA A 633 -20.15 53.20 -48.00
N ALA A 634 -21.43 53.14 -48.40
CA ALA A 634 -22.34 54.28 -48.31
C ALA A 634 -22.54 54.76 -46.85
N ARG A 635 -22.73 53.84 -45.90
CA ARG A 635 -22.91 54.17 -44.47
C ARG A 635 -21.66 54.79 -43.84
N GLN A 636 -20.46 54.29 -44.16
CA GLN A 636 -19.22 54.80 -43.58
C GLN A 636 -18.93 56.26 -43.99
N LEU A 637 -19.18 56.59 -45.26
CA LEU A 637 -19.02 57.96 -45.74
C LEU A 637 -19.94 58.93 -45.00
N GLN A 638 -21.19 58.52 -44.78
CA GLN A 638 -22.17 59.30 -44.01
C GLN A 638 -21.73 59.50 -42.55
N ALA A 639 -21.34 58.44 -41.85
CA ALA A 639 -20.89 58.52 -40.47
C ALA A 639 -19.66 59.41 -40.29
N ARG A 640 -18.69 59.34 -41.22
CA ARG A 640 -17.49 60.18 -41.17
C ARG A 640 -17.83 61.66 -41.32
N ARG A 641 -18.77 62.00 -42.20
CA ARG A 641 -19.27 63.36 -42.37
C ARG A 641 -19.90 63.89 -41.08
N GLU A 642 -20.74 63.10 -40.43
CA GLU A 642 -21.38 63.45 -39.16
C GLU A 642 -20.36 63.67 -38.03
N ALA A 643 -19.36 62.79 -37.89
CA ALA A 643 -18.34 62.89 -36.85
C ALA A 643 -17.45 64.15 -37.00
N LEU A 644 -17.10 64.52 -38.23
CA LEU A 644 -16.36 65.75 -38.49
C LEU A 644 -17.19 66.99 -38.17
N GLY A 645 -18.49 66.96 -38.46
CA GLY A 645 -19.42 68.04 -38.09
C GLY A 645 -19.53 68.20 -36.58
N GLU A 646 -19.60 67.09 -35.85
CA GLU A 646 -19.65 67.08 -34.38
C GLU A 646 -18.36 67.65 -33.74
N ARG A 647 -17.18 67.23 -34.22
CA ARG A 647 -15.90 67.77 -33.71
C ARG A 647 -15.78 69.27 -33.95
N LEU A 648 -16.18 69.73 -35.14
CA LEU A 648 -16.16 71.16 -35.48
C LEU A 648 -17.05 71.98 -34.54
N ARG A 649 -18.23 71.46 -34.17
CA ARG A 649 -19.15 72.10 -33.21
C ARG A 649 -18.54 72.25 -31.81
N ARG A 650 -17.90 71.20 -31.27
CA ARG A 650 -17.29 71.22 -29.92
C ARG A 650 -16.20 72.28 -29.77
N PHE A 651 -15.37 72.44 -30.80
CA PHE A 651 -14.24 73.38 -30.76
C PHE A 651 -14.66 74.85 -30.86
N ASN A 652 -15.84 75.14 -31.43
CA ASN A 652 -16.37 76.50 -31.44
C ASN A 652 -16.66 77.02 -30.01
N GLY A 653 -17.01 76.13 -29.08
CA GLY A 653 -17.23 76.45 -27.66
C GLY A 653 -16.00 76.91 -26.87
N LEU A 654 -14.79 76.82 -27.45
CA LEU A 654 -13.52 77.28 -26.87
C LEU A 654 -13.06 78.65 -27.42
N PHE A 655 -13.97 79.42 -28.05
CA PHE A 655 -13.72 80.73 -28.67
C PHE A 655 -12.69 80.74 -29.81
N LEU A 656 -12.45 79.61 -30.47
CA LEU A 656 -11.46 79.46 -31.55
C LEU A 656 -11.77 80.27 -32.81
N GLN A 657 -13.05 80.56 -33.06
CA GLN A 657 -13.45 81.47 -34.13
C GLN A 657 -12.85 82.88 -33.94
N GLY A 658 -12.63 83.31 -32.69
CA GLY A 658 -11.96 84.57 -32.37
C GLY A 658 -10.46 84.57 -32.65
N TYR A 659 -9.81 83.40 -32.66
CA TYR A 659 -8.36 83.26 -32.86
C TYR A 659 -7.96 82.99 -34.33
N CYS A 660 -8.77 82.24 -35.11
CA CYS A 660 -8.50 81.89 -36.52
C CYS A 660 -9.79 81.65 -37.36
N PRO A 661 -10.52 82.69 -37.81
CA PRO A 661 -11.84 82.54 -38.46
C PRO A 661 -11.80 81.88 -39.85
N ASP A 662 -10.79 82.17 -40.69
CA ASP A 662 -10.74 81.70 -42.08
C ASP A 662 -10.56 80.19 -42.23
N LEU A 663 -9.76 79.59 -41.33
CA LEU A 663 -9.53 78.15 -41.31
C LEU A 663 -10.79 77.39 -40.87
N TYR A 664 -11.56 77.96 -39.94
CA TYR A 664 -12.81 77.36 -39.46
C TYR A 664 -13.85 77.26 -40.58
N GLY A 665 -14.11 78.37 -41.29
CA GLY A 665 -15.11 78.40 -42.37
C GLY A 665 -14.80 77.44 -43.53
N ARG A 666 -13.52 77.19 -43.82
CA ARG A 666 -13.12 76.20 -44.83
C ARG A 666 -13.41 74.77 -44.41
N VAL A 667 -13.16 74.41 -43.15
CA VAL A 667 -13.50 73.07 -42.63
C VAL A 667 -15.02 72.88 -42.67
N GLU A 668 -15.78 73.89 -42.26
CA GLU A 668 -17.25 73.84 -42.26
C GLU A 668 -17.83 73.57 -43.65
N ALA A 669 -17.37 74.31 -44.67
CA ALA A 669 -17.82 74.12 -46.05
C ALA A 669 -17.46 72.74 -46.64
N LEU A 670 -16.38 72.11 -46.17
CA LEU A 670 -16.01 70.76 -46.60
C LEU A 670 -16.81 69.66 -45.88
N VAL A 671 -17.25 69.89 -44.65
CA VAL A 671 -18.10 68.93 -43.94
C VAL A 671 -19.57 69.07 -44.36
N HIS A 672 -20.03 70.32 -44.46
CA HIS A 672 -21.38 70.71 -44.84
C HIS A 672 -21.34 71.54 -46.13
N PRO A 673 -21.11 70.90 -47.29
CA PRO A 673 -21.10 71.63 -48.55
C PRO A 673 -22.47 72.26 -48.80
N PRO A 674 -22.54 73.52 -49.25
CA PRO A 674 -23.81 74.14 -49.59
C PRO A 674 -24.53 73.30 -50.64
N ALA A 675 -25.86 73.21 -50.55
CA ALA A 675 -26.69 72.27 -51.32
C ALA A 675 -26.51 72.34 -52.85
N GLN A 676 -25.92 73.43 -53.37
CA GLN A 676 -25.66 73.65 -54.79
C GLN A 676 -24.23 73.27 -55.23
N THR A 677 -23.39 72.76 -54.34
CA THR A 677 -21.99 72.41 -54.66
C THR A 677 -21.94 71.11 -55.45
N ARG A 678 -21.64 71.21 -56.75
CA ARG A 678 -21.40 70.03 -57.60
C ARG A 678 -19.94 69.61 -57.48
N TRP A 679 -19.70 68.54 -56.73
CA TRP A 679 -18.37 67.95 -56.61
C TRP A 679 -18.08 66.98 -57.76
N PRO A 680 -16.81 66.84 -58.18
CA PRO A 680 -16.38 65.76 -59.06
C PRO A 680 -16.69 64.38 -58.44
N ARG A 681 -16.90 63.37 -59.29
CA ARG A 681 -17.22 62.01 -58.85
C ARG A 681 -16.11 61.44 -57.95
N GLY A 682 -16.50 60.80 -56.85
CA GLY A 682 -15.57 60.21 -55.87
C GLY A 682 -14.86 61.22 -54.96
N ALA A 683 -15.14 62.52 -55.09
CA ALA A 683 -14.52 63.54 -54.27
C ALA A 683 -15.00 63.52 -52.81
N GLU A 684 -16.11 62.86 -52.48
CA GLU A 684 -16.67 62.89 -51.10
C GLU A 684 -15.71 62.30 -50.06
N ALA A 685 -15.06 61.17 -50.33
CA ALA A 685 -14.11 60.58 -49.39
C ALA A 685 -12.86 61.48 -49.19
N GLY A 686 -12.33 62.01 -50.29
CA GLY A 686 -11.19 62.94 -50.27
C GLY A 686 -11.53 64.28 -49.62
N GLN A 687 -12.75 64.78 -49.83
CA GLN A 687 -13.30 65.99 -49.21
C GLN A 687 -13.32 65.86 -47.70
N LEU A 688 -13.88 64.75 -47.18
CA LEU A 688 -13.94 64.51 -45.74
C LEU A 688 -12.55 64.31 -45.13
N GLN A 689 -11.62 63.68 -45.85
CA GLN A 689 -10.24 63.54 -45.40
C GLN A 689 -9.52 64.89 -45.30
N GLU A 690 -9.70 65.78 -46.28
CA GLU A 690 -9.11 67.12 -46.25
C GLU A 690 -9.75 67.98 -45.16
N ALA A 691 -11.06 67.87 -44.94
CA ALA A 691 -11.75 68.53 -43.83
C ALA A 691 -11.15 68.13 -42.47
N GLU A 692 -10.88 66.84 -42.27
CA GLU A 692 -10.27 66.33 -41.04
C GLU A 692 -8.85 66.87 -40.82
N ARG A 693 -8.04 66.91 -41.87
CA ARG A 693 -6.67 67.44 -41.80
C ARG A 693 -6.66 68.91 -41.40
N LEU A 694 -7.51 69.73 -42.02
CA LEU A 694 -7.63 71.15 -41.71
C LEU A 694 -8.15 71.38 -40.29
N LEU A 695 -9.08 70.55 -39.80
CA LEU A 695 -9.56 70.64 -38.42
C LEU A 695 -8.43 70.40 -37.41
N ARG A 696 -7.58 69.38 -37.59
CA ARG A 696 -6.44 69.11 -36.68
C ARG A 696 -5.44 70.27 -36.63
N LEU A 697 -5.24 70.98 -37.74
CA LEU A 697 -4.37 72.16 -37.77
C LEU A 697 -4.96 73.30 -36.93
N LEU A 698 -6.27 73.53 -37.04
CA LEU A 698 -7.00 74.50 -36.21
C LEU A 698 -6.83 74.17 -34.72
N GLU A 699 -7.00 72.90 -34.34
CA GLU A 699 -6.89 72.42 -32.95
C GLU A 699 -5.51 72.69 -32.33
N ARG A 700 -4.41 72.51 -33.08
CA ARG A 700 -3.05 72.74 -32.56
C ARG A 700 -2.75 74.22 -32.32
N GLN A 701 -3.22 75.08 -33.22
CA GLN A 701 -2.91 76.50 -33.13
C GLN A 701 -3.65 77.17 -31.97
N ALA A 702 -4.90 76.75 -31.75
CA ALA A 702 -5.67 77.04 -30.55
C ALA A 702 -4.91 76.79 -29.23
N GLN A 703 -4.33 75.60 -29.10
CA GLN A 703 -3.63 75.18 -27.88
C GLN A 703 -2.40 76.03 -27.59
N ARG A 704 -1.62 76.37 -28.64
CA ARG A 704 -0.43 77.21 -28.52
C ARG A 704 -0.75 78.61 -27.99
N LEU A 705 -1.82 79.22 -28.49
CA LEU A 705 -2.23 80.56 -28.06
C LEU A 705 -2.67 80.56 -26.59
N ALA A 706 -3.49 79.58 -26.20
CA ALA A 706 -3.93 79.44 -24.81
C ALA A 706 -2.76 79.25 -23.83
N ALA A 707 -1.71 78.49 -24.19
CA ALA A 707 -0.54 78.32 -23.33
C ALA A 707 0.23 79.63 -23.11
N ARG A 708 0.32 80.48 -24.14
CA ARG A 708 1.01 81.77 -24.06
C ARG A 708 0.33 82.74 -23.09
N GLU A 709 -0.98 82.90 -23.20
CA GLU A 709 -1.76 83.80 -22.32
C GLU A 709 -1.59 83.45 -20.83
N ILE A 710 -1.53 82.16 -20.51
CA ILE A 710 -1.35 81.66 -19.14
C ILE A 710 0.06 81.96 -18.62
N GLY A 711 1.09 81.83 -19.47
CA GLY A 711 2.46 82.17 -19.11
C GLY A 711 2.62 83.63 -18.70
N GLU A 712 1.97 84.54 -19.43
CA GLU A 712 1.96 85.98 -19.10
C GLU A 712 1.25 86.25 -17.76
N THR A 713 0.14 85.56 -17.52
CA THR A 713 -0.68 85.64 -16.30
C THR A 713 0.14 85.25 -15.05
N LEU A 714 0.97 84.21 -15.13
CA LEU A 714 1.80 83.71 -14.02
C LEU A 714 2.91 84.67 -13.62
N GLN A 715 3.56 85.31 -14.59
CA GLN A 715 4.62 86.28 -14.30
C GLN A 715 4.13 87.47 -13.49
N VAL A 716 2.86 87.84 -13.63
CA VAL A 716 2.24 88.93 -12.86
C VAL A 716 2.06 88.51 -11.40
N LEU A 717 1.54 87.30 -11.15
CA LEU A 717 1.31 86.77 -9.80
C LEU A 717 2.61 86.51 -9.03
N GLU A 718 3.68 86.05 -9.71
CA GLU A 718 5.00 85.87 -9.11
C GLU A 718 5.59 87.16 -8.51
N ARG A 719 5.42 88.29 -9.20
CA ARG A 719 5.95 89.58 -8.73
C ARG A 719 5.25 90.05 -7.46
N GLN A 720 3.97 89.74 -7.28
CA GLN A 720 3.25 90.07 -6.05
C GLN A 720 3.59 89.14 -4.89
N ALA A 721 3.74 87.84 -5.14
CA ALA A 721 4.14 86.86 -4.14
C ALA A 721 5.50 87.18 -3.46
N ARG A 722 6.37 87.93 -4.15
CA ARG A 722 7.66 88.44 -3.64
C ARG A 722 7.53 89.71 -2.77
N ARG A 723 6.46 90.50 -2.92
CA ARG A 723 6.29 91.81 -2.23
C ARG A 723 5.42 91.74 -0.97
N GLY A 724 4.67 90.67 -0.73
CA GLY A 724 3.87 90.44 0.47
C GLY A 724 3.87 88.97 0.88
N ALA A 725 3.71 88.68 2.18
CA ALA A 725 3.74 87.33 2.75
C ALA A 725 2.38 86.61 2.68
N ASP A 726 1.71 86.57 1.52
CA ASP A 726 0.50 85.74 1.34
C ASP A 726 0.88 84.31 0.89
N PRO A 727 0.69 83.28 1.74
CA PRO A 727 1.06 81.90 1.42
C PRO A 727 0.18 81.25 0.34
N GLN A 728 -1.05 81.71 0.11
CA GLN A 728 -1.95 81.11 -0.89
C GLN A 728 -1.52 81.41 -2.32
N VAL A 729 -1.12 82.65 -2.60
CA VAL A 729 -0.63 83.07 -3.92
C VAL A 729 0.67 82.32 -4.27
N ARG A 730 1.56 82.09 -3.28
CA ARG A 730 2.77 81.29 -3.46
C ARG A 730 2.48 79.83 -3.80
N ALA A 731 1.52 79.21 -3.11
CA ALA A 731 1.12 77.84 -3.39
C ALA A 731 0.52 77.69 -4.80
N LEU A 732 -0.30 78.65 -5.24
CA LEU A 732 -0.93 78.64 -6.57
C LEU A 732 0.11 78.80 -7.68
N VAL A 733 1.04 79.76 -7.53
CA VAL A 733 2.17 79.97 -8.45
C VAL A 733 3.04 78.72 -8.55
N ALA A 734 3.42 78.12 -7.41
CA ALA A 734 4.22 76.90 -7.39
C ALA A 734 3.51 75.71 -8.07
N THR A 735 2.18 75.59 -7.87
CA THR A 735 1.39 74.52 -8.50
C THR A 735 1.37 74.65 -10.01
N VAL A 736 1.30 75.88 -10.55
CA VAL A 736 1.27 76.09 -11.99
C VAL A 736 2.67 76.04 -12.60
N GLN A 737 3.72 76.50 -11.90
CA GLN A 737 5.11 76.33 -12.31
C GLN A 737 5.55 74.87 -12.35
N GLY A 738 4.95 74.01 -11.52
CA GLY A 738 5.18 72.56 -11.54
C GLY A 738 4.57 71.86 -12.76
N LEU A 739 3.80 72.54 -13.61
CA LEU A 739 3.23 71.97 -14.82
C LEU A 739 4.18 72.10 -16.02
N PRO A 740 4.20 71.12 -16.94
CA PRO A 740 4.98 71.20 -18.17
C PRO A 740 4.55 72.43 -19.00
N LEU A 741 5.52 73.24 -19.43
CA LEU A 741 5.32 74.47 -20.23
C LEU A 741 4.49 74.29 -21.51
N GLU A 742 4.42 73.06 -22.04
CA GLU A 742 3.71 72.73 -23.28
C GLU A 742 2.25 72.33 -23.06
N GLN A 743 1.81 72.14 -21.81
CA GLN A 743 0.43 71.79 -21.50
C GLN A 743 -0.30 72.97 -20.86
N PRO A 744 -1.42 73.44 -21.45
CA PRO A 744 -2.20 74.48 -20.80
C PRO A 744 -2.77 73.91 -19.49
N PRO A 745 -2.66 74.63 -18.36
CA PRO A 745 -3.18 74.13 -17.10
C PRO A 745 -4.64 73.69 -17.21
N PRO A 746 -5.06 72.72 -16.38
CA PRO A 746 -6.45 72.30 -16.30
C PRO A 746 -7.40 73.49 -16.18
N ALA A 747 -8.58 73.41 -16.81
CA ALA A 747 -9.56 74.50 -16.81
C ALA A 747 -9.90 75.02 -15.39
N ARG A 748 -9.86 74.14 -14.38
CA ARG A 748 -10.04 74.50 -12.96
C ARG A 748 -8.92 75.41 -12.45
N LEU A 749 -7.66 75.09 -12.77
CA LEU A 749 -6.49 75.91 -12.43
C LEU A 749 -6.48 77.24 -13.19
N ARG A 750 -6.91 77.26 -14.45
CA ARG A 750 -7.10 78.52 -15.21
C ARG A 750 -8.16 79.42 -14.57
N ARG A 751 -9.29 78.85 -14.14
CA ARG A 751 -10.33 79.60 -13.43
C ARG A 751 -9.82 80.13 -12.10
N GLN A 752 -9.10 79.31 -11.33
CA GLN A 752 -8.49 79.74 -10.07
C GLN A 752 -7.43 80.84 -10.27
N LEU A 753 -6.64 80.77 -11.35
CA LEU A 753 -5.70 81.83 -11.74
C LEU A 753 -6.43 83.13 -12.09
N ALA A 754 -7.46 83.05 -12.91
CA ALA A 754 -8.27 84.21 -13.28
C ALA A 754 -8.96 84.81 -12.04
N GLU A 755 -9.52 83.98 -11.18
CA GLU A 755 -10.20 84.39 -9.94
C GLU A 755 -9.22 85.03 -8.95
N GLN A 756 -7.98 84.54 -8.85
CA GLN A 756 -6.95 85.16 -8.00
C GLN A 756 -6.40 86.47 -8.54
N LEU A 757 -6.30 86.64 -9.87
CA LEU A 757 -6.01 87.95 -10.45
C LEU A 757 -7.13 88.96 -10.17
N ARG A 758 -8.37 88.49 -10.23
CA ARG A 758 -9.59 89.24 -9.97
C ARG A 758 -9.65 89.72 -8.51
N THR A 759 -9.34 88.85 -7.54
CA THR A 759 -9.29 89.21 -6.11
C THR A 759 -8.13 90.14 -5.76
N LEU A 760 -6.99 90.05 -6.45
CA LEU A 760 -5.84 90.95 -6.26
C LEU A 760 -5.99 92.30 -6.97
N GLY A 761 -7.10 92.54 -7.67
CA GLY A 761 -7.35 93.76 -8.46
C GLY A 761 -6.35 93.95 -9.60
N LEU A 762 -5.71 92.86 -10.04
CA LEU A 762 -4.65 92.84 -11.06
C LEU A 762 -5.12 92.36 -12.43
N GLU A 763 -6.42 92.20 -12.63
CA GLU A 763 -6.94 91.96 -13.97
C GLU A 763 -6.52 93.13 -14.87
N ARG A 764 -5.77 92.80 -15.93
CA ARG A 764 -5.82 93.65 -17.11
C ARG A 764 -7.24 93.53 -17.68
N PRO A 765 -7.85 94.64 -18.12
CA PRO A 765 -9.13 94.58 -18.81
C PRO A 765 -9.06 93.69 -20.06
#